data_AF-A0A935KG67-F1
#
_entry.id   AF-A0A935KG67-F1
#
_cell.length_a   1.000
_cell.length_b   1.000
_cell.length_c   1.000
_cell.angle_alpha   90.00
_cell.angle_beta   90.00
_cell.angle_gamma   90.00
#
_symmetry.space_group_name_H-M   'P 1'
#
loop_
_entity.id
_entity.type
_entity.pdbx_description
1 polymer ?
#
loop_
_entity_poly.entity_id
_entity_poly.type
_entity_poly.pdbx_seq_one_letter_code
_entity_poly.pdbx_strand_id
1 'polypeptide(L)'
;MLELPDVTLVCADTLNHALAARAIARCCERIRYGRALFLTDALPAGIALPPGVETREIAPLASREAYSTLMLKGLARHLESSHALVVQWDGYVVNPDAWTGEFLACDYIGAPWPWGPEGSRVGNGGFSLRSRRLLDALADPRVVLQGNEDETIGVHQRGWLEARHGLRFASETLASRFSFEVAYPVGRPFGFHGLFNFCRTVPEDEIAALTATFSDAIARSPQMLSLMRNCAALGQSRAALALASRILPAEPRHPEAERVRADADRAVARGPVVGRNDPCPCGSGKRYKQCHGALGAGSGAAPPARDPAALVRAGAESHRAGRLDEAERAYREALALAPGNALADHYLGVIATHRRNLGEAMPRLERTVAAHPDEPEFHVHLGLAYAASDRFDDAIACYRRALALAPDHTGALNNLGLALQEQNRREEAADAYRRALAVDPDAHRIRWNLAMARLSLGDRGGWRDYEARLSVPELGGRAADPGMPRLDTLDVRGRTILVESEQGLGDTFQFARYASALAARGARVVVRAPPSVRGLLRTVPGVDEVVAPDARPRCDAWLPLASLPGLLGVSPSGDPDAIPYLHADPTLVSMVRSELGERRARLRAGLAWAGNPAHTNDRRRSCPLAALAPLLARTDVDWYSLQRGDGEDQIAHVPAASRLHLLDARNDFDRKAALIENLDLVVSVDTSIAHLAGALGRPVWILLPCAADWRWGVAGAATGWYPTATLFRQRVVGDWTPVVADVMRALDDPPRKHSAR
;
A
#
# COMPACT_ATOMS: atom_id res chain seq x y z
N MET A 1 -4.98 2.33 -30.96
CA MET A 1 -5.50 3.68 -30.65
C MET A 1 -6.85 3.46 -30.01
N LEU A 2 -7.10 4.05 -28.84
CA LEU A 2 -8.40 3.96 -28.17
C LEU A 2 -9.36 4.97 -28.79
N GLU A 3 -10.60 4.57 -29.04
CA GLU A 3 -11.62 5.43 -29.68
C GLU A 3 -12.67 5.83 -28.65
N LEU A 4 -12.85 7.13 -28.46
CA LEU A 4 -13.80 7.73 -27.51
C LEU A 4 -14.71 8.74 -28.24
N PRO A 5 -15.62 8.27 -29.11
CA PRO A 5 -16.47 9.16 -29.92
C PRO A 5 -17.41 10.03 -29.07
N ASP A 6 -17.77 9.57 -27.86
CA ASP A 6 -18.69 10.26 -26.96
C ASP A 6 -18.00 11.19 -25.95
N VAL A 7 -16.68 11.37 -26.07
CA VAL A 7 -15.85 12.20 -25.20
C VAL A 7 -15.24 13.33 -26.01
N THR A 8 -15.40 14.57 -25.53
CA THR A 8 -14.64 15.73 -26.02
C THR A 8 -13.45 15.96 -25.12
N LEU A 9 -12.23 15.97 -25.67
CA LEU A 9 -11.05 16.42 -24.95
C LEU A 9 -11.05 17.95 -24.90
N VAL A 10 -10.85 18.54 -23.73
CA VAL A 10 -10.83 19.99 -23.55
C VAL A 10 -9.57 20.40 -22.81
N CYS A 11 -8.81 21.32 -23.39
CA CYS A 11 -7.74 22.03 -22.70
C CYS A 11 -8.03 23.53 -22.74
N ALA A 12 -8.06 24.18 -21.58
CA ALA A 12 -8.35 25.61 -21.47
C ALA A 12 -7.17 26.34 -20.83
N ASP A 13 -6.54 27.25 -21.57
CA ASP A 13 -5.39 28.01 -21.08
C ASP A 13 -5.19 29.33 -21.86
N THR A 14 -4.88 30.40 -21.14
CA THR A 14 -4.58 31.74 -21.71
C THR A 14 -3.25 32.32 -21.21
N LEU A 15 -2.42 31.53 -20.52
CA LEU A 15 -1.17 31.96 -19.90
C LEU A 15 0.02 31.10 -20.31
N ASN A 16 -0.18 29.79 -20.45
CA ASN A 16 0.82 28.78 -20.77
C ASN A 16 0.47 28.06 -22.09
N HIS A 17 0.10 28.81 -23.13
CA HIS A 17 -0.41 28.28 -24.41
C HIS A 17 0.45 27.15 -24.98
N ALA A 18 1.78 27.25 -24.90
CA ALA A 18 2.69 26.24 -25.45
C ALA A 18 2.66 24.92 -24.65
N LEU A 19 2.56 25.00 -23.31
CA LEU A 19 2.46 23.83 -22.44
C LEU A 19 1.10 23.16 -22.62
N ALA A 20 0.04 23.95 -22.69
CA ALA A 20 -1.32 23.47 -22.94
C ALA A 20 -1.48 22.84 -24.34
N ALA A 21 -0.89 23.43 -25.38
CA ALA A 21 -0.85 22.86 -26.73
C ALA A 21 -0.12 21.51 -26.77
N ARG A 22 0.94 21.34 -25.99
CA ARG A 22 1.62 20.06 -25.84
C ARG A 22 0.78 19.05 -25.06
N ALA A 23 0.07 19.50 -24.02
CA ALA A 23 -0.77 18.64 -23.21
C ALA A 23 -1.89 18.00 -24.05
N ILE A 24 -2.60 18.82 -24.84
CA ILE A 24 -3.65 18.34 -25.73
C ILE A 24 -3.08 17.44 -26.85
N ALA A 25 -1.89 17.75 -27.37
CA ALA A 25 -1.21 16.90 -28.36
C ALA A 25 -0.94 15.49 -27.84
N ARG A 26 -0.38 15.38 -26.64
CA ARG A 26 -0.06 14.10 -25.99
C ARG A 26 -1.30 13.24 -25.78
N CYS A 27 -2.40 13.85 -25.34
CA CYS A 27 -3.67 13.14 -25.16
C CYS A 27 -4.18 12.56 -26.49
N CYS A 28 -3.95 13.25 -27.61
CA CYS A 28 -4.36 12.82 -28.95
C CYS A 28 -3.40 11.79 -29.61
N GLU A 29 -2.20 11.56 -29.07
CA GLU A 29 -1.21 10.63 -29.67
C GLU A 29 -1.71 9.18 -29.72
N ARG A 30 -2.47 8.75 -28.71
CA ARG A 30 -2.92 7.36 -28.57
C ARG A 30 -4.43 7.18 -28.36
N ILE A 31 -5.18 8.28 -28.31
CA ILE A 31 -6.64 8.29 -28.12
C ILE A 31 -7.26 9.18 -29.18
N ARG A 32 -8.26 8.67 -29.90
CA ARG A 32 -9.10 9.43 -30.81
C ARG A 32 -10.38 9.82 -30.09
N TYR A 33 -10.54 11.10 -29.82
CA TYR A 33 -11.74 11.67 -29.21
C TYR A 33 -12.77 12.03 -30.30
N GLY A 34 -14.04 12.12 -29.93
CA GLY A 34 -15.07 12.63 -30.82
C GLY A 34 -14.75 14.06 -31.28
N ARG A 35 -14.26 14.89 -30.36
CA ARG A 35 -13.73 16.24 -30.61
C ARG A 35 -12.58 16.55 -29.67
N ALA A 36 -11.71 17.48 -30.07
CA ALA A 36 -10.67 18.04 -29.22
C ALA A 36 -10.70 19.56 -29.31
N LEU A 37 -10.86 20.24 -28.17
CA LEU A 37 -11.05 21.68 -28.08
C LEU A 37 -9.91 22.33 -27.30
N PHE A 38 -9.31 23.36 -27.89
CA PHE A 38 -8.37 24.25 -27.24
C PHE A 38 -9.04 25.59 -26.97
N LEU A 39 -9.42 25.84 -25.71
CA LEU A 39 -10.08 27.07 -25.29
C LEU A 39 -9.01 28.09 -24.89
N THR A 40 -8.90 29.18 -25.65
CA THR A 40 -7.90 30.23 -25.38
C THR A 40 -8.41 31.61 -25.79
N ASP A 41 -7.80 32.69 -25.31
CA ASP A 41 -8.15 34.07 -25.65
C ASP A 41 -7.61 34.50 -27.01
N ALA A 42 -6.39 34.09 -27.32
CA ALA A 42 -5.80 34.15 -28.65
C ALA A 42 -4.69 33.10 -28.73
N LEU A 43 -4.51 32.46 -29.90
CA LEU A 43 -3.39 31.55 -30.11
C LEU A 43 -2.15 32.34 -30.56
N PRO A 44 -1.06 32.41 -29.77
CA PRO A 44 0.13 33.17 -30.13
C PRO A 44 0.79 32.63 -31.42
N ALA A 45 1.37 33.55 -32.20
CA ALA A 45 2.14 33.19 -33.39
C ALA A 45 3.32 32.26 -33.01
N GLY A 46 3.42 31.11 -33.68
CA GLY A 46 4.47 30.10 -33.44
C GLY A 46 4.05 28.90 -32.59
N ILE A 47 2.83 28.89 -32.02
CA ILE A 47 2.28 27.72 -31.33
C ILE A 47 1.40 26.93 -32.31
N ALA A 48 1.87 25.75 -32.71
CA ALA A 48 1.14 24.85 -33.58
C ALA A 48 0.29 23.88 -32.74
N LEU A 49 -0.99 23.74 -33.10
CA LEU A 49 -1.87 22.70 -32.55
C LEU A 49 -1.85 21.45 -33.43
N PRO A 50 -2.09 20.26 -32.86
CA PRO A 50 -2.22 19.02 -33.63
C PRO A 50 -3.37 19.10 -34.65
N PRO A 51 -3.26 18.38 -35.79
CA PRO A 51 -4.38 18.24 -36.73
C PRO A 51 -5.64 17.73 -36.02
N GLY A 52 -6.77 18.39 -36.27
CA GLY A 52 -8.08 18.01 -35.69
C GLY A 52 -8.39 18.62 -34.31
N VAL A 53 -7.48 19.40 -33.72
CA VAL A 53 -7.80 20.23 -32.54
C VAL A 53 -8.44 21.54 -32.98
N GLU A 54 -9.65 21.80 -32.51
CA GLU A 54 -10.37 23.05 -32.78
C GLU A 54 -10.04 24.11 -31.73
N THR A 55 -9.67 25.31 -32.17
CA THR A 55 -9.53 26.45 -31.27
C THR A 55 -10.88 27.13 -31.05
N ARG A 56 -11.19 27.47 -29.79
CA ARG A 56 -12.36 28.29 -29.44
C ARG A 56 -11.93 29.47 -28.59
N GLU A 57 -12.35 30.66 -29.01
CA GLU A 57 -12.05 31.89 -28.31
C GLU A 57 -12.85 31.99 -27.00
N ILE A 58 -12.16 32.33 -25.91
CA ILE A 58 -12.75 32.58 -24.59
C ILE A 58 -12.20 33.88 -24.00
N ALA A 59 -12.84 34.40 -22.96
CA ALA A 59 -12.28 35.52 -22.21
C ALA A 59 -10.95 35.13 -21.53
N PRO A 60 -9.99 36.06 -21.38
CA PRO A 60 -8.72 35.82 -20.69
C PRO A 60 -8.92 35.24 -19.28
N LEU A 61 -8.22 34.16 -18.97
CA LEU A 61 -8.27 33.49 -17.66
C LEU A 61 -7.21 34.11 -16.73
N ALA A 62 -7.48 35.36 -16.32
CA ALA A 62 -6.55 36.16 -15.51
C ALA A 62 -6.43 35.73 -14.03
N SER A 63 -7.25 34.79 -13.57
CA SER A 63 -7.24 34.30 -12.19
C SER A 63 -7.76 32.86 -12.08
N ARG A 64 -7.46 32.21 -10.95
CA ARG A 64 -8.02 30.89 -10.60
C ARG A 64 -9.55 30.92 -10.57
N GLU A 65 -10.14 32.02 -10.12
CA GLU A 65 -11.59 32.22 -10.08
C GLU A 65 -12.19 32.30 -11.50
N ALA A 66 -11.52 32.98 -12.44
CA ALA A 66 -11.95 33.04 -13.83
C ALA A 66 -11.92 31.65 -14.50
N TYR A 67 -10.84 30.88 -14.27
CA TYR A 67 -10.77 29.48 -14.70
C TYR A 67 -11.89 28.63 -14.09
N SER A 68 -12.05 28.70 -12.76
CA SER A 68 -13.07 27.93 -12.04
C SER A 68 -14.48 28.26 -12.55
N THR A 69 -14.76 29.54 -12.81
CA THR A 69 -16.03 30.02 -13.35
C THR A 69 -16.28 29.50 -14.77
N LEU A 70 -15.26 29.52 -15.64
CA LEU A 70 -15.37 28.92 -16.98
C LEU A 70 -15.69 27.42 -16.88
N MET A 71 -14.98 26.68 -16.03
CA MET A 71 -15.18 25.25 -15.84
C MET A 71 -16.53 24.88 -15.22
N LEU A 72 -17.04 25.73 -14.33
CA LEU A 72 -18.30 25.51 -13.61
C LEU A 72 -19.53 25.94 -14.44
N LYS A 73 -19.44 27.08 -15.16
CA LYS A 73 -20.59 27.73 -15.80
C LYS A 73 -20.47 27.87 -17.32
N GLY A 74 -19.25 27.96 -17.84
CA GLY A 74 -19.02 28.24 -19.25
C GLY A 74 -18.88 27.00 -20.13
N LEU A 75 -18.28 25.93 -19.58
CA LEU A 75 -17.83 24.75 -20.34
C LEU A 75 -18.94 24.05 -21.14
N ALA A 76 -20.16 23.97 -20.59
CA ALA A 76 -21.30 23.29 -21.23
C ALA A 76 -21.63 23.83 -22.64
N ARG A 77 -21.40 25.14 -22.88
CA ARG A 77 -21.68 25.81 -24.16
C ARG A 77 -20.76 25.36 -25.30
N HIS A 78 -19.63 24.76 -24.96
CA HIS A 78 -18.63 24.30 -25.93
C HIS A 78 -18.74 22.81 -26.25
N LEU A 79 -19.65 22.09 -25.58
CA LEU A 79 -19.73 20.63 -25.67
C LEU A 79 -20.99 20.19 -26.40
N GLU A 80 -20.85 19.11 -27.17
CA GLU A 80 -21.95 18.40 -27.83
C GLU A 80 -21.96 16.90 -27.45
N SER A 81 -20.84 16.40 -26.92
CA SER A 81 -20.67 15.00 -26.53
C SER A 81 -21.23 14.70 -25.13
N SER A 82 -21.36 13.41 -24.81
CA SER A 82 -21.89 12.96 -23.51
C SER A 82 -20.96 13.30 -22.34
N HIS A 83 -19.65 13.36 -22.57
CA HIS A 83 -18.64 13.67 -21.57
C HIS A 83 -17.57 14.63 -22.10
N ALA A 84 -16.94 15.34 -21.18
CA ALA A 84 -15.75 16.15 -21.42
C ALA A 84 -14.60 15.60 -20.57
N LEU A 85 -13.47 15.26 -21.21
CA LEU A 85 -12.22 15.04 -20.52
C LEU A 85 -11.46 16.36 -20.49
N VAL A 86 -11.49 17.04 -19.34
CA VAL A 86 -10.80 18.31 -19.13
C VAL A 86 -9.38 18.00 -18.70
N VAL A 87 -8.39 18.58 -19.38
CA VAL A 87 -6.97 18.51 -19.04
C VAL A 87 -6.40 19.91 -18.88
N GLN A 88 -5.42 20.05 -17.99
CA GLN A 88 -4.61 21.26 -17.82
C GLN A 88 -3.21 21.02 -18.41
N TRP A 89 -2.42 22.10 -18.51
CA TRP A 89 -1.07 22.04 -19.07
C TRP A 89 -0.13 21.09 -18.30
N ASP A 90 -0.44 20.76 -17.04
CA ASP A 90 0.31 19.88 -16.14
C ASP A 90 -0.33 18.49 -15.94
N GLY A 91 -1.34 18.09 -16.76
CA GLY A 91 -2.09 16.83 -16.62
C GLY A 91 -2.12 15.95 -17.89
N TYR A 92 -1.00 15.75 -18.59
CA TYR A 92 -1.01 15.41 -20.03
C TYR A 92 -0.79 13.96 -20.46
N VAL A 93 -0.38 13.02 -19.59
CA VAL A 93 -0.20 11.62 -20.03
C VAL A 93 -1.39 10.79 -19.63
N VAL A 94 -2.15 10.41 -20.65
CA VAL A 94 -3.27 9.49 -20.55
C VAL A 94 -2.83 8.13 -21.10
N ASN A 95 -2.98 7.10 -20.28
CA ASN A 95 -2.74 5.70 -20.58
C ASN A 95 -4.02 5.07 -21.18
N PRO A 96 -4.10 4.91 -22.51
CA PRO A 96 -5.29 4.35 -23.17
C PRO A 96 -5.58 2.91 -22.73
N ASP A 97 -4.54 2.16 -22.33
CA ASP A 97 -4.66 0.74 -21.96
C ASP A 97 -5.32 0.56 -20.58
N ALA A 98 -5.48 1.64 -19.82
CA ALA A 98 -6.18 1.66 -18.53
C ALA A 98 -7.63 2.14 -18.63
N TRP A 99 -8.08 2.58 -19.82
CA TRP A 99 -9.46 3.02 -19.99
C TRP A 99 -10.44 1.87 -19.81
N THR A 100 -11.49 2.11 -19.02
CA THR A 100 -12.59 1.16 -18.84
C THR A 100 -13.92 1.90 -19.00
N GLY A 101 -14.95 1.21 -19.49
CA GLY A 101 -16.29 1.79 -19.66
C GLY A 101 -16.92 2.29 -18.35
N GLU A 102 -16.42 1.81 -17.21
CA GLU A 102 -16.81 2.25 -15.87
C GLU A 102 -16.61 3.75 -15.65
N PHE A 103 -15.61 4.38 -16.30
CA PHE A 103 -15.38 5.83 -16.16
C PHE A 103 -16.52 6.67 -16.73
N LEU A 104 -17.17 6.23 -17.81
CA LEU A 104 -18.32 6.91 -18.42
C LEU A 104 -19.63 6.68 -17.65
N ALA A 105 -19.63 5.81 -16.62
CA ALA A 105 -20.77 5.66 -15.72
C ALA A 105 -20.81 6.74 -14.62
N CYS A 106 -19.75 7.54 -14.50
CA CYS A 106 -19.64 8.64 -13.56
C CYS A 106 -19.93 9.99 -14.23
N ASP A 107 -20.69 10.83 -13.55
CA ASP A 107 -20.93 12.21 -13.92
C ASP A 107 -19.74 13.12 -13.55
N TYR A 108 -18.92 12.70 -12.58
CA TYR A 108 -17.68 13.37 -12.18
C TYR A 108 -16.63 12.36 -11.69
N ILE A 109 -15.44 12.40 -12.28
CA ILE A 109 -14.25 11.69 -11.78
C ILE A 109 -13.00 12.54 -12.00
N GLY A 110 -12.14 12.56 -11.00
CA GLY A 110 -10.83 13.18 -11.03
C GLY A 110 -9.89 12.44 -10.08
N ALA A 111 -8.96 13.14 -9.47
CA ALA A 111 -7.97 12.55 -8.57
C ALA A 111 -8.47 12.47 -7.12
N PRO A 112 -8.01 11.46 -6.34
CA PRO A 112 -8.40 11.32 -4.94
C PRO A 112 -7.58 12.25 -4.04
N TRP A 113 -8.20 13.23 -3.40
CA TRP A 113 -7.51 14.13 -2.48
C TRP A 113 -7.54 13.64 -1.01
N PRO A 114 -6.52 13.93 -0.19
CA PRO A 114 -6.46 13.47 1.21
C PRO A 114 -7.33 14.29 2.18
N TRP A 115 -7.94 15.39 1.73
CA TRP A 115 -8.81 16.25 2.54
C TRP A 115 -10.27 16.15 2.10
N GLY A 116 -11.19 16.54 2.98
CA GLY A 116 -12.63 16.49 2.74
C GLY A 116 -13.36 15.35 3.46
N PRO A 117 -14.69 15.45 3.61
CA PRO A 117 -15.50 14.42 4.24
C PRO A 117 -15.41 13.10 3.47
N GLU A 118 -15.48 11.98 4.20
CA GLU A 118 -15.45 10.63 3.62
C GLU A 118 -16.55 10.48 2.56
N GLY A 119 -16.19 9.91 1.41
CA GLY A 119 -17.07 9.83 0.25
C GLY A 119 -16.96 11.02 -0.71
N SER A 120 -16.53 12.21 -0.27
CA SER A 120 -16.33 13.42 -1.09
C SER A 120 -14.87 13.66 -1.49
N ARG A 121 -14.02 12.63 -1.39
CA ARG A 121 -12.58 12.75 -1.58
C ARG A 121 -12.11 12.62 -3.04
N VAL A 122 -12.87 13.16 -3.99
CA VAL A 122 -12.52 13.14 -5.42
C VAL A 122 -12.67 14.54 -5.99
N GLY A 123 -11.60 15.05 -6.62
CA GLY A 123 -11.50 16.42 -7.13
C GLY A 123 -10.71 16.54 -8.43
N ASN A 124 -10.58 17.76 -8.95
CA ASN A 124 -9.88 18.00 -10.21
C ASN A 124 -8.37 18.13 -9.95
N GLY A 125 -7.65 17.01 -10.03
CA GLY A 125 -6.19 16.98 -9.96
C GLY A 125 -5.56 17.31 -11.33
N GLY A 126 -5.80 18.49 -11.88
CA GLY A 126 -5.23 18.90 -13.18
C GLY A 126 -5.84 18.20 -14.41
N PHE A 127 -6.69 17.19 -14.19
CA PHE A 127 -7.60 16.65 -15.19
C PHE A 127 -8.83 16.05 -14.52
N SER A 128 -9.96 16.05 -15.23
CA SER A 128 -11.22 15.44 -14.76
C SER A 128 -12.10 15.04 -15.94
N LEU A 129 -12.86 13.98 -15.77
CA LEU A 129 -13.94 13.61 -16.69
C LEU A 129 -15.27 14.06 -16.10
N ARG A 130 -16.05 14.78 -16.91
CA ARG A 130 -17.29 15.44 -16.51
C ARG A 130 -18.39 15.10 -17.50
N SER A 131 -19.54 14.62 -17.03
CA SER A 131 -20.67 14.36 -17.94
C SER A 131 -21.38 15.64 -18.34
N ARG A 132 -22.09 15.59 -19.47
CA ARG A 132 -22.99 16.67 -19.89
C ARG A 132 -24.08 16.94 -18.84
N ARG A 133 -24.60 15.88 -18.21
CA ARG A 133 -25.61 15.99 -17.13
C ARG A 133 -25.10 16.81 -15.95
N LEU A 134 -23.85 16.60 -15.54
CA LEU A 134 -23.22 17.44 -14.52
C LEU A 134 -23.17 18.90 -14.97
N LEU A 135 -22.63 19.15 -16.17
CA LEU A 135 -22.43 20.53 -16.64
C LEU A 135 -23.74 21.30 -16.80
N ASP A 136 -24.81 20.64 -17.24
CA ASP A 136 -26.15 21.23 -17.31
C ASP A 136 -26.71 21.52 -15.90
N ALA A 137 -26.49 20.63 -14.93
CA ALA A 137 -26.90 20.86 -13.54
C ALA A 137 -26.13 22.02 -12.89
N LEU A 138 -24.82 22.14 -13.19
CA LEU A 138 -24.00 23.23 -12.70
C LEU A 138 -24.39 24.59 -13.26
N ALA A 139 -25.15 24.67 -14.35
CA ALA A 139 -25.67 25.93 -14.88
C ALA A 139 -26.74 26.58 -13.97
N ASP A 140 -27.32 25.83 -13.02
CA ASP A 140 -28.34 26.33 -12.09
C ASP A 140 -27.80 27.56 -11.32
N PRO A 141 -28.53 28.70 -11.27
CA PRO A 141 -28.10 29.90 -10.57
C PRO A 141 -27.79 29.70 -9.08
N ARG A 142 -28.33 28.65 -8.44
CA ARG A 142 -28.06 28.31 -7.03
C ARG A 142 -26.67 27.72 -6.81
N VAL A 143 -26.07 27.14 -7.84
CA VAL A 143 -24.69 26.65 -7.79
C VAL A 143 -23.76 27.86 -7.91
N VAL A 144 -23.22 28.32 -6.79
CA VAL A 144 -22.28 29.44 -6.74
C VAL A 144 -20.88 28.89 -6.45
N LEU A 145 -19.86 29.48 -7.07
CA LEU A 145 -18.47 29.10 -6.83
C LEU A 145 -18.11 29.33 -5.36
N GLN A 146 -17.65 28.27 -4.69
CA GLN A 146 -17.18 28.26 -3.30
C GLN A 146 -15.82 27.57 -3.28
N GLY A 147 -14.74 28.36 -3.10
CA GLY A 147 -13.38 27.87 -3.29
C GLY A 147 -13.01 27.80 -4.78
N ASN A 148 -12.51 26.66 -5.24
CA ASN A 148 -12.28 26.33 -6.65
C ASN A 148 -13.44 25.48 -7.21
N GLU A 149 -13.42 25.20 -8.53
CA GLU A 149 -14.54 24.52 -9.18
C GLU A 149 -14.74 23.10 -8.66
N ASP A 150 -13.68 22.41 -8.32
CA ASP A 150 -13.72 21.04 -7.84
C ASP A 150 -14.16 20.92 -6.39
N GLU A 151 -13.74 21.82 -5.49
CA GLU A 151 -14.33 21.87 -4.14
C GLU A 151 -15.82 22.20 -4.21
N THR A 152 -16.21 23.12 -5.12
CA THR A 152 -17.61 23.44 -5.35
C THR A 152 -18.39 22.19 -5.79
N ILE A 153 -17.89 21.44 -6.78
CA ILE A 153 -18.57 20.27 -7.35
C ILE A 153 -18.55 19.09 -6.37
N GLY A 154 -17.38 18.73 -5.84
CA GLY A 154 -17.14 17.50 -5.08
C GLY A 154 -17.44 17.59 -3.59
N VAL A 155 -17.40 18.80 -3.00
CA VAL A 155 -17.60 19.02 -1.56
C VAL A 155 -18.87 19.80 -1.29
N HIS A 156 -19.00 21.01 -1.83
CA HIS A 156 -20.06 21.93 -1.42
C HIS A 156 -21.43 21.60 -2.04
N GLN A 157 -21.45 21.20 -3.33
CA GLN A 157 -22.69 21.00 -4.08
C GLN A 157 -23.01 19.53 -4.31
N ARG A 158 -22.10 18.60 -3.99
CA ARG A 158 -22.25 17.17 -4.27
C ARG A 158 -23.55 16.59 -3.76
N GLY A 159 -23.86 16.75 -2.47
CA GLY A 159 -25.07 16.17 -1.88
C GLY A 159 -26.36 16.70 -2.52
N TRP A 160 -26.37 17.98 -2.89
CA TRP A 160 -27.49 18.58 -3.62
C TRP A 160 -27.60 18.05 -5.05
N LEU A 161 -26.48 17.95 -5.77
CA LEU A 161 -26.40 17.42 -7.13
C LEU A 161 -26.82 15.94 -7.20
N GLU A 162 -26.36 15.11 -6.27
CA GLU A 162 -26.75 13.70 -6.14
C GLU A 162 -28.26 13.59 -5.86
N ALA A 163 -28.77 14.32 -4.86
CA ALA A 163 -30.18 14.23 -4.46
C ALA A 163 -31.14 14.78 -5.52
N ARG A 164 -30.80 15.91 -6.17
CA ARG A 164 -31.72 16.62 -7.08
C ARG A 164 -31.65 16.16 -8.52
N HIS A 165 -30.47 15.72 -8.98
CA HIS A 165 -30.19 15.38 -10.38
C HIS A 165 -29.78 13.91 -10.58
N GLY A 166 -29.62 13.14 -9.50
CA GLY A 166 -29.20 11.74 -9.57
C GLY A 166 -27.82 11.57 -10.21
N LEU A 167 -26.92 12.53 -9.96
CA LEU A 167 -25.55 12.47 -10.49
C LEU A 167 -24.73 11.44 -9.73
N ARG A 168 -23.81 10.77 -10.43
CA ARG A 168 -22.92 9.74 -9.88
C ARG A 168 -21.49 10.26 -9.83
N PHE A 169 -20.96 10.38 -8.63
CA PHE A 169 -19.55 10.71 -8.41
C PHE A 169 -18.74 9.42 -8.28
N ALA A 170 -17.50 9.42 -8.79
CA ALA A 170 -16.62 8.26 -8.64
C ALA A 170 -16.26 7.98 -7.17
N SER A 171 -16.04 6.71 -6.86
CA SER A 171 -15.43 6.30 -5.58
C SER A 171 -13.94 6.63 -5.56
N GLU A 172 -13.35 6.75 -4.38
CA GLU A 172 -11.90 6.97 -4.21
C GLU A 172 -11.08 5.85 -4.87
N THR A 173 -11.56 4.61 -4.85
CA THR A 173 -10.94 3.46 -5.52
C THR A 173 -10.95 3.62 -7.05
N LEU A 174 -12.08 4.05 -7.63
CA LEU A 174 -12.18 4.29 -9.06
C LEU A 174 -11.35 5.50 -9.48
N ALA A 175 -11.36 6.57 -8.67
CA ALA A 175 -10.50 7.74 -8.84
C ALA A 175 -9.01 7.39 -8.78
N SER A 176 -8.59 6.48 -7.90
CA SER A 176 -7.21 5.99 -7.80
C SER A 176 -6.76 5.17 -9.03
N ARG A 177 -7.70 4.50 -9.72
CA ARG A 177 -7.44 3.89 -11.03
C ARG A 177 -7.49 4.93 -12.15
N PHE A 178 -8.12 6.07 -11.93
CA PHE A 178 -8.21 7.14 -12.91
C PHE A 178 -6.96 8.04 -12.87
N SER A 179 -6.36 8.30 -11.71
CA SER A 179 -5.20 9.20 -11.56
C SER A 179 -3.96 8.58 -10.88
N PHE A 180 -2.77 9.14 -11.15
CA PHE A 180 -1.55 8.89 -10.37
C PHE A 180 -1.42 9.97 -9.28
N GLU A 181 -1.76 9.64 -8.03
CA GLU A 181 -1.59 10.55 -6.89
C GLU A 181 -0.82 9.88 -5.73
N VAL A 182 0.50 9.79 -5.85
CA VAL A 182 1.39 9.65 -4.67
C VAL A 182 1.43 8.26 -3.98
N ALA A 183 0.46 7.37 -4.17
CA ALA A 183 0.54 5.97 -3.75
C ALA A 183 0.88 5.02 -4.92
N TYR A 184 1.62 3.94 -4.64
CA TYR A 184 1.84 2.85 -5.60
C TYR A 184 0.47 2.22 -5.91
N PRO A 185 -0.04 2.29 -7.14
CA PRO A 185 -1.39 1.81 -7.41
C PRO A 185 -1.43 0.28 -7.46
N VAL A 186 -2.52 -0.29 -6.92
CA VAL A 186 -2.97 -1.64 -7.28
C VAL A 186 -3.62 -1.52 -8.66
N GLY A 187 -2.82 -1.65 -9.74
CA GLY A 187 -3.29 -1.61 -11.12
C GLY A 187 -2.62 -0.55 -12.00
N ARG A 188 -3.02 -0.48 -13.29
CA ARG A 188 -2.53 0.52 -14.26
C ARG A 188 -3.49 1.72 -14.25
N PRO A 189 -3.08 2.92 -13.79
CA PRO A 189 -3.97 4.07 -13.77
C PRO A 189 -4.09 4.76 -15.14
N PHE A 190 -5.15 5.57 -15.31
CA PHE A 190 -5.48 6.23 -16.58
C PHE A 190 -4.68 7.51 -16.86
N GLY A 191 -4.45 8.42 -15.91
CA GLY A 191 -3.67 9.65 -16.15
C GLY A 191 -2.92 10.11 -14.90
N PHE A 192 -2.02 11.10 -14.98
CA PHE A 192 -1.32 11.60 -13.77
C PHE A 192 -1.69 13.05 -13.44
N HIS A 193 -1.55 13.39 -12.16
CA HIS A 193 -1.73 14.75 -11.64
C HIS A 193 -0.39 15.44 -11.35
N GLY A 194 -0.26 16.69 -11.80
CA GLY A 194 0.67 17.67 -11.24
C GLY A 194 2.11 17.58 -11.74
N LEU A 195 2.79 18.72 -11.73
CA LEU A 195 4.15 18.88 -12.23
C LEU A 195 5.15 17.94 -11.53
N PHE A 196 4.94 17.66 -10.23
CA PHE A 196 5.83 16.80 -9.43
C PHE A 196 5.92 15.35 -9.92
N ASN A 197 4.94 14.87 -10.70
CA ASN A 197 4.90 13.51 -11.25
C ASN A 197 5.55 13.38 -12.64
N PHE A 198 6.00 14.47 -13.28
CA PHE A 198 6.55 14.41 -14.64
C PHE A 198 7.71 13.41 -14.75
N CYS A 199 8.55 13.31 -13.72
CA CYS A 199 9.67 12.36 -13.66
C CYS A 199 9.27 10.88 -13.89
N ARG A 200 8.00 10.51 -13.72
CA ARG A 200 7.50 9.14 -13.86
C ARG A 200 7.01 8.80 -15.27
N THR A 201 6.62 9.80 -16.05
CA THR A 201 5.92 9.60 -17.34
C THR A 201 6.55 10.38 -18.49
N VAL A 202 7.49 11.27 -18.20
CA VAL A 202 8.07 12.22 -19.14
C VAL A 202 9.58 11.97 -19.20
N PRO A 203 10.15 11.79 -20.41
CA PRO A 203 11.59 11.63 -20.56
C PRO A 203 12.37 12.81 -19.97
N GLU A 204 13.52 12.52 -19.37
CA GLU A 204 14.35 13.50 -18.67
C GLU A 204 14.73 14.71 -19.54
N ASP A 205 15.18 14.48 -20.78
CA ASP A 205 15.56 15.57 -21.70
C ASP A 205 14.35 16.44 -22.07
N GLU A 206 13.15 15.86 -22.09
CA GLU A 206 11.92 16.59 -22.34
C GLU A 206 11.54 17.46 -21.13
N ILE A 207 11.72 16.97 -19.90
CA ILE A 207 11.58 17.77 -18.67
C ILE A 207 12.56 18.94 -18.68
N ALA A 208 13.83 18.68 -19.04
CA ALA A 208 14.86 19.72 -19.14
C ALA A 208 14.51 20.80 -20.18
N ALA A 209 14.01 20.41 -21.36
CA ALA A 209 13.57 21.35 -22.39
C ALA A 209 12.33 22.16 -21.95
N LEU A 210 11.35 21.51 -21.32
CA LEU A 210 10.16 22.15 -20.75
C LEU A 210 10.53 23.21 -19.70
N THR A 211 11.60 22.97 -18.95
CA THR A 211 12.01 23.82 -17.84
C THR A 211 12.29 25.25 -18.25
N ALA A 212 12.83 25.45 -19.47
CA ALA A 212 13.07 26.77 -20.03
C ALA A 212 11.79 27.56 -20.30
N THR A 213 10.65 26.88 -20.46
CA THR A 213 9.34 27.50 -20.74
C THR A 213 8.56 27.83 -19.48
N PHE A 214 9.01 27.38 -18.31
CA PHE A 214 8.33 27.62 -17.04
C PHE A 214 8.47 29.09 -16.62
N SER A 215 7.34 29.73 -16.34
CA SER A 215 7.29 31.09 -15.79
C SER A 215 7.88 31.15 -14.39
N ASP A 216 8.19 32.35 -13.90
CA ASP A 216 8.71 32.50 -12.54
C ASP A 216 7.71 32.04 -11.47
N ALA A 217 6.41 32.14 -11.74
CA ALA A 217 5.38 31.63 -10.85
C ALA A 217 5.46 30.09 -10.72
N ILE A 218 5.69 29.38 -11.83
CA ILE A 218 5.88 27.92 -11.81
C ILE A 218 7.21 27.59 -11.12
N ALA A 219 8.29 28.33 -11.41
CA ALA A 219 9.61 28.12 -10.80
C ALA A 219 9.59 28.21 -9.27
N ARG A 220 8.76 29.09 -8.71
CA ARG A 220 8.55 29.26 -7.26
C ARG A 220 7.53 28.29 -6.64
N SER A 221 6.94 27.42 -7.45
CA SER A 221 5.87 26.54 -6.97
C SER A 221 6.42 25.37 -6.13
N PRO A 222 5.70 24.93 -5.08
CA PRO A 222 6.05 23.72 -4.34
C PRO A 222 6.11 22.46 -5.21
N GLN A 223 5.35 22.42 -6.32
CA GLN A 223 5.36 21.32 -7.27
C GLN A 223 6.66 21.26 -8.08
N MET A 224 7.24 22.41 -8.45
CA MET A 224 8.55 22.48 -9.12
C MET A 224 9.65 21.95 -8.20
N LEU A 225 9.64 22.36 -6.93
CA LEU A 225 10.61 21.88 -5.96
C LEU A 225 10.49 20.37 -5.73
N SER A 226 9.27 19.86 -5.68
CA SER A 226 9.00 18.42 -5.57
C SER A 226 9.44 17.66 -6.82
N LEU A 227 9.21 18.18 -8.02
CA LEU A 227 9.71 17.59 -9.27
C LEU A 227 11.24 17.51 -9.25
N MET A 228 11.92 18.59 -8.86
CA MET A 228 13.38 18.63 -8.77
C MET A 228 13.92 17.55 -7.82
N ARG A 229 13.32 17.42 -6.62
CA ARG A 229 13.68 16.37 -5.65
C ARG A 229 13.47 14.97 -6.23
N ASN A 230 12.33 14.74 -6.88
CA ASN A 230 11.99 13.44 -7.46
C ASN A 230 12.95 13.06 -8.59
N CYS A 231 13.26 14.00 -9.50
CA CYS A 231 14.27 13.79 -10.55
C CYS A 231 15.65 13.45 -9.95
N ALA A 232 16.07 14.19 -8.93
CA ALA A 232 17.35 13.94 -8.25
C ALA A 232 17.39 12.56 -7.58
N ALA A 233 16.32 12.17 -6.87
CA ALA A 233 16.20 10.87 -6.22
C ALA A 233 16.19 9.70 -7.22
N LEU A 234 15.65 9.92 -8.42
CA LEU A 234 15.62 8.95 -9.52
C LEU A 234 16.91 8.93 -10.36
N GLY A 235 17.92 9.75 -10.02
CA GLY A 235 19.17 9.86 -10.78
C GLY A 235 19.04 10.58 -12.13
N GLN A 236 17.90 11.22 -12.41
CA GLN A 236 17.64 12.03 -13.61
C GLN A 236 18.38 13.38 -13.52
N SER A 237 19.70 13.31 -13.68
CA SER A 237 20.65 14.38 -13.38
C SER A 237 20.53 15.62 -14.29
N ARG A 238 20.26 15.48 -15.58
CA ARG A 238 19.97 16.60 -16.50
C ARG A 238 18.66 17.30 -16.16
N ALA A 239 17.59 16.57 -15.88
CA ALA A 239 16.33 17.20 -15.46
C ALA A 239 16.50 17.91 -14.12
N ALA A 240 17.11 17.23 -13.13
CA ALA A 240 17.40 17.83 -11.83
C ALA A 240 18.26 19.09 -11.94
N LEU A 241 19.29 19.07 -12.80
CA LEU A 241 20.15 20.22 -13.08
C LEU A 241 19.36 21.37 -13.72
N ALA A 242 18.56 21.09 -14.74
CA ALA A 242 17.76 22.11 -15.43
C ALA A 242 16.75 22.76 -14.47
N LEU A 243 16.03 21.95 -13.70
CA LEU A 243 15.04 22.41 -12.71
C LEU A 243 15.69 23.27 -11.63
N ALA A 244 16.79 22.81 -11.03
CA ALA A 244 17.52 23.58 -10.02
C ALA A 244 18.09 24.88 -10.60
N SER A 245 18.58 24.85 -11.84
CA SER A 245 19.11 26.04 -12.54
C SER A 245 18.01 27.04 -12.90
N ARG A 246 16.75 26.60 -13.03
CA ARG A 246 15.60 27.48 -13.26
C ARG A 246 15.02 28.07 -11.98
N ILE A 247 15.09 27.34 -10.86
CA ILE A 247 14.62 27.79 -9.54
C ILE A 247 15.49 28.94 -9.02
N LEU A 248 16.83 28.80 -9.09
CA LEU A 248 17.75 29.72 -8.43
C LEU A 248 17.70 31.19 -8.89
N PRO A 249 17.44 31.51 -10.18
CA PRO A 249 17.16 32.88 -10.59
C PRO A 249 15.85 33.44 -10.02
N ALA A 250 14.84 32.59 -9.83
CA ALA A 250 13.52 33.01 -9.30
C ALA A 250 13.50 33.11 -7.76
N GLU A 251 14.33 32.30 -7.08
CA GLU A 251 14.55 32.29 -5.63
C GLU A 251 16.06 32.19 -5.31
N PRO A 252 16.76 33.33 -5.27
CA PRO A 252 18.17 33.37 -4.91
C PRO A 252 18.37 32.86 -3.47
N ARG A 253 19.36 31.97 -3.28
CA ARG A 253 19.73 31.33 -1.99
C ARG A 253 18.79 30.20 -1.51
N HIS A 254 18.13 29.47 -2.41
CA HIS A 254 17.38 28.26 -2.04
C HIS A 254 18.34 27.08 -1.76
N PRO A 255 18.60 26.70 -0.49
CA PRO A 255 19.76 25.85 -0.14
C PRO A 255 19.70 24.45 -0.76
N GLU A 256 18.48 23.92 -0.90
CA GLU A 256 18.27 22.62 -1.52
C GLU A 256 18.48 22.64 -3.03
N ALA A 257 18.11 23.73 -3.72
CA ALA A 257 18.30 23.84 -5.15
C ALA A 257 19.78 24.06 -5.48
N GLU A 258 20.52 24.79 -4.62
CA GLU A 258 21.98 24.92 -4.73
C GLU A 258 22.68 23.57 -4.59
N ARG A 259 22.29 22.77 -3.59
CA ARG A 259 22.83 21.41 -3.38
C ARG A 259 22.54 20.50 -4.57
N VAL A 260 21.26 20.40 -4.98
CA VAL A 260 20.86 19.55 -6.11
C VAL A 260 21.53 19.98 -7.40
N ARG A 261 21.66 21.29 -7.66
CA ARG A 261 22.42 21.80 -8.81
C ARG A 261 23.87 21.32 -8.77
N ALA A 262 24.56 21.46 -7.64
CA ALA A 262 25.96 21.07 -7.53
C ALA A 262 26.17 19.55 -7.68
N ASP A 263 25.28 18.73 -7.12
CA ASP A 263 25.33 17.27 -7.25
C ASP A 263 25.03 16.82 -8.68
N ALA A 264 23.97 17.38 -9.28
CA ALA A 264 23.55 17.07 -10.63
C ALA A 264 24.56 17.56 -11.68
N ASP A 265 25.17 18.72 -11.48
CA ASP A 265 26.22 19.26 -12.35
C ASP A 265 27.44 18.34 -12.38
N ARG A 266 27.88 17.82 -11.22
CA ARG A 266 28.93 16.79 -11.15
C ARG A 266 28.53 15.50 -11.87
N ALA A 267 27.27 15.06 -11.72
CA ALA A 267 26.77 13.86 -12.37
C ALA A 267 26.68 14.02 -13.90
N VAL A 268 26.26 15.18 -14.39
CA VAL A 268 26.22 15.52 -15.83
C VAL A 268 27.63 15.68 -16.40
N ALA A 269 28.54 16.35 -15.68
CA ALA A 269 29.93 16.54 -16.08
C ALA A 269 30.73 15.24 -16.19
N ARG A 270 30.41 14.23 -15.36
CA ARG A 270 30.96 12.87 -15.50
C ARG A 270 30.53 12.17 -16.79
N GLY A 271 29.48 12.67 -17.45
CA GLY A 271 28.90 12.10 -18.66
C GLY A 271 28.17 10.78 -18.39
N PRO A 272 27.22 10.39 -19.26
CA PRO A 272 26.59 9.09 -19.12
C PRO A 272 27.59 8.02 -19.57
N VAL A 273 27.76 6.96 -18.77
CA VAL A 273 28.61 5.81 -19.13
C VAL A 273 27.87 4.99 -20.20
N VAL A 274 27.90 5.49 -21.44
CA VAL A 274 27.16 4.92 -22.58
C VAL A 274 28.18 4.50 -23.64
N GLY A 275 28.12 3.22 -24.04
CA GLY A 275 28.98 2.70 -25.08
C GLY A 275 28.69 3.37 -26.42
N ARG A 276 29.74 3.59 -27.23
CA ARG A 276 29.64 4.20 -28.57
C ARG A 276 28.50 3.64 -29.46
N ASN A 277 28.16 2.37 -29.29
CA ASN A 277 27.15 1.68 -30.08
C ASN A 277 25.76 1.60 -29.44
N ASP A 278 25.60 2.09 -28.21
CA ASP A 278 24.32 2.05 -27.50
C ASP A 278 23.41 3.17 -28.02
N PRO A 279 22.08 3.05 -27.90
CA PRO A 279 21.15 4.13 -28.25
C PRO A 279 21.51 5.41 -27.52
N CYS A 280 21.57 6.53 -28.24
CA CYS A 280 21.95 7.81 -27.66
C CYS A 280 20.88 8.19 -26.62
N PRO A 281 21.28 8.48 -25.36
CA PRO A 281 20.34 8.72 -24.28
C PRO A 281 19.49 9.98 -24.51
N CYS A 282 19.82 10.81 -25.52
CA CYS A 282 18.99 11.93 -25.97
C CYS A 282 17.66 11.54 -26.63
N GLY A 283 17.32 10.25 -26.68
CA GLY A 283 16.08 9.75 -27.27
C GLY A 283 16.00 9.84 -28.80
N SER A 284 17.08 10.23 -29.49
CA SER A 284 17.09 10.44 -30.95
C SER A 284 16.92 9.17 -31.80
N GLY A 285 16.86 7.99 -31.18
CA GLY A 285 16.83 6.70 -31.87
C GLY A 285 18.14 6.32 -32.58
N LYS A 286 19.13 7.22 -32.64
CA LYS A 286 20.47 6.97 -33.21
C LYS A 286 21.41 6.40 -32.17
N ARG A 287 22.44 5.66 -32.59
CA ARG A 287 23.50 5.20 -31.66
C ARG A 287 24.34 6.39 -31.18
N TYR A 288 24.87 6.33 -29.96
CA TYR A 288 25.61 7.42 -29.32
C TYR A 288 26.73 7.98 -30.21
N LYS A 289 27.52 7.13 -30.88
CA LYS A 289 28.58 7.51 -31.83
C LYS A 289 28.11 8.28 -33.08
N GLN A 290 26.83 8.21 -33.42
CA GLN A 290 26.22 8.87 -34.58
C GLN A 290 25.40 10.11 -34.17
N CYS A 291 25.46 10.49 -32.90
CA CYS A 291 24.73 11.61 -32.32
C CYS A 291 25.70 12.41 -31.44
N HIS A 292 25.54 12.40 -30.13
CA HIS A 292 26.39 13.18 -29.21
C HIS A 292 27.84 12.69 -29.12
N GLY A 293 28.13 11.44 -29.49
CA GLY A 293 29.49 10.89 -29.57
C GLY A 293 30.22 11.14 -30.90
N ALA A 294 29.62 11.90 -31.82
CA ALA A 294 30.21 12.21 -33.13
C ALA A 294 31.25 13.34 -33.10
N LEU A 295 31.28 14.17 -32.05
CA LEU A 295 32.17 15.34 -31.93
C LEU A 295 33.63 15.00 -31.57
N GLY A 296 34.06 13.75 -31.73
CA GLY A 296 35.42 13.30 -31.43
C GLY A 296 35.85 12.17 -32.35
N ALA A 297 35.85 12.41 -33.65
CA ALA A 297 36.51 11.54 -34.62
C ALA A 297 38.01 11.83 -34.61
N GLY A 298 38.73 11.14 -33.74
CA GLY A 298 40.18 11.00 -33.80
C GLY A 298 40.56 9.54 -33.62
N SER A 299 40.95 8.90 -34.72
CA SER A 299 41.76 7.66 -34.85
C SER A 299 41.40 6.41 -34.03
N GLY A 300 40.87 5.41 -34.74
CA GLY A 300 41.40 4.03 -34.81
C GLY A 300 41.74 3.26 -33.53
N ALA A 301 40.80 2.42 -33.08
CA ALA A 301 41.04 1.07 -32.58
C ALA A 301 39.69 0.33 -32.47
N ALA A 302 39.63 -0.95 -32.82
CA ALA A 302 38.46 -1.79 -32.55
C ALA A 302 38.17 -1.79 -31.04
N PRO A 303 36.91 -1.69 -30.58
CA PRO A 303 36.61 -1.79 -29.15
C PRO A 303 37.06 -3.18 -28.66
N PRO A 304 37.67 -3.27 -27.47
CA PRO A 304 38.07 -4.56 -26.91
C PRO A 304 36.82 -5.45 -26.79
N ALA A 305 37.00 -6.75 -27.03
CA ALA A 305 35.92 -7.73 -26.92
C ALA A 305 35.21 -7.57 -25.56
N ARG A 306 33.89 -7.36 -25.57
CA ARG A 306 33.09 -7.32 -24.34
C ARG A 306 33.08 -8.73 -23.75
N ASP A 307 33.79 -8.90 -22.63
CA ASP A 307 33.89 -10.17 -21.90
C ASP A 307 32.55 -10.51 -21.22
N PRO A 308 31.90 -11.65 -21.52
CA PRO A 308 30.69 -12.10 -20.83
C PRO A 308 30.83 -12.15 -19.31
N ALA A 309 32.01 -12.49 -18.78
CA ALA A 309 32.23 -12.53 -17.33
C ALA A 309 32.22 -11.12 -16.70
N ALA A 310 32.74 -10.11 -17.42
CA ALA A 310 32.65 -8.72 -17.00
C ALA A 310 31.20 -8.21 -16.96
N LEU A 311 30.38 -8.59 -17.94
CA LEU A 311 28.96 -8.26 -17.97
C LEU A 311 28.19 -8.91 -16.82
N VAL A 312 28.48 -10.18 -16.48
CA VAL A 312 27.90 -10.84 -15.30
C VAL A 312 28.29 -10.12 -14.01
N ARG A 313 29.56 -9.72 -13.85
CA ARG A 313 30.01 -8.96 -12.66
C ARG A 313 29.28 -7.62 -12.54
N ALA A 314 29.16 -6.87 -13.63
CA ALA A 314 28.43 -5.60 -13.68
C ALA A 314 26.95 -5.80 -13.36
N GLY A 315 26.33 -6.86 -13.93
CA GLY A 315 24.97 -7.24 -13.61
C GLY A 315 24.77 -7.54 -12.11
N ALA A 316 25.70 -8.27 -11.50
CA ALA A 316 25.65 -8.61 -10.07
C ALA A 316 25.81 -7.38 -9.17
N GLU A 317 26.63 -6.41 -9.57
CA GLU A 317 26.78 -5.14 -8.87
C GLU A 317 25.51 -4.29 -8.95
N SER A 318 24.93 -4.12 -10.14
CA SER A 318 23.65 -3.41 -10.28
C SER A 318 22.50 -4.13 -9.58
N HIS A 319 22.50 -5.47 -9.55
CA HIS A 319 21.52 -6.25 -8.81
C HIS A 319 21.62 -5.99 -7.30
N ARG A 320 22.83 -6.07 -6.73
CA ARG A 320 23.07 -5.76 -5.30
C ARG A 320 22.68 -4.33 -4.92
N ALA A 321 22.78 -3.40 -5.86
CA ALA A 321 22.38 -2.01 -5.67
C ALA A 321 20.88 -1.74 -5.95
N GLY A 322 20.07 -2.77 -6.20
CA GLY A 322 18.63 -2.65 -6.46
C GLY A 322 18.25 -2.13 -7.85
N ARG A 323 19.22 -1.91 -8.75
CA ARG A 323 19.00 -1.45 -10.13
C ARG A 323 18.69 -2.64 -11.03
N LEU A 324 17.51 -3.24 -10.83
CA LEU A 324 17.13 -4.50 -11.47
C LEU A 324 17.10 -4.42 -13.01
N ASP A 325 16.68 -3.30 -13.58
CA ASP A 325 16.61 -3.13 -15.05
C ASP A 325 18.00 -3.09 -15.70
N GLU A 326 18.98 -2.49 -15.02
CA GLU A 326 20.38 -2.48 -15.48
C GLU A 326 21.00 -3.87 -15.34
N ALA A 327 20.76 -4.53 -14.21
CA ALA A 327 21.23 -5.89 -13.97
C ALA A 327 20.71 -6.85 -15.04
N GLU A 328 19.40 -6.79 -15.32
CA GLU A 328 18.75 -7.60 -16.33
C GLU A 328 19.34 -7.37 -17.73
N ARG A 329 19.61 -6.11 -18.08
CA ARG A 329 20.25 -5.77 -19.37
C ARG A 329 21.64 -6.39 -19.47
N ALA A 330 22.45 -6.28 -18.42
CA ALA A 330 23.80 -6.83 -18.39
C ALA A 330 23.79 -8.36 -18.50
N TYR A 331 22.89 -9.05 -17.80
CA TYR A 331 22.77 -10.51 -17.91
C TYR A 331 22.25 -10.97 -19.28
N ARG A 332 21.29 -10.25 -19.88
CA ARG A 332 20.84 -10.56 -21.24
C ARG A 332 21.94 -10.38 -22.28
N GLU A 333 22.77 -9.34 -22.13
CA GLU A 333 23.92 -9.13 -23.01
C GLU A 333 24.98 -10.23 -22.81
N ALA A 334 25.24 -10.64 -21.57
CA ALA A 334 26.13 -11.76 -21.28
C ALA A 334 25.65 -13.07 -21.93
N LEU A 335 24.34 -13.35 -21.89
CA LEU A 335 23.75 -14.52 -22.56
C LEU A 335 23.77 -14.40 -24.09
N ALA A 336 23.61 -13.20 -24.64
CA ALA A 336 23.70 -13.00 -26.09
C ALA A 336 25.10 -13.33 -26.62
N LEU A 337 26.15 -13.05 -25.83
CA LEU A 337 27.54 -13.35 -26.18
C LEU A 337 27.95 -14.79 -25.81
N ALA A 338 27.37 -15.34 -24.74
CA ALA A 338 27.62 -16.69 -24.27
C ALA A 338 26.29 -17.34 -23.82
N PRO A 339 25.53 -17.97 -24.74
CA PRO A 339 24.21 -18.54 -24.44
C PRO A 339 24.19 -19.61 -23.33
N GLY A 340 25.33 -20.24 -23.06
CA GLY A 340 25.52 -21.21 -21.97
C GLY A 340 25.96 -20.61 -20.64
N ASN A 341 25.99 -19.27 -20.47
CA ASN A 341 26.41 -18.65 -19.22
C ASN A 341 25.36 -18.86 -18.11
N ALA A 342 25.59 -19.88 -17.28
CA ALA A 342 24.64 -20.27 -16.24
C ALA A 342 24.40 -19.17 -15.19
N LEU A 343 25.42 -18.40 -14.81
CA LEU A 343 25.26 -17.29 -13.85
C LEU A 343 24.31 -16.22 -14.39
N ALA A 344 24.46 -15.85 -15.67
CA ALA A 344 23.59 -14.87 -16.31
C ALA A 344 22.14 -15.36 -16.42
N ASP A 345 21.90 -16.62 -16.86
CA ASP A 345 20.55 -17.19 -16.91
C ASP A 345 19.94 -17.31 -15.51
N HIS A 346 20.76 -17.66 -14.53
CA HIS A 346 20.34 -17.82 -13.14
C HIS A 346 19.85 -16.49 -12.56
N TYR A 347 20.64 -15.42 -12.66
CA TYR A 347 20.25 -14.12 -12.13
C TYR A 347 19.08 -13.46 -12.89
N LEU A 348 18.86 -13.79 -14.17
CA LEU A 348 17.61 -13.43 -14.85
C LEU A 348 16.40 -14.15 -14.23
N GLY A 349 16.56 -15.41 -13.86
CA GLY A 349 15.57 -16.15 -13.07
C GLY A 349 15.28 -15.47 -11.73
N VAL A 350 16.33 -15.04 -11.00
CA VAL A 350 16.17 -14.30 -9.73
C VAL A 350 15.41 -12.98 -9.93
N ILE A 351 15.75 -12.20 -10.95
CA ILE A 351 15.04 -10.95 -11.29
C ILE A 351 13.57 -11.24 -11.64
N ALA A 352 13.29 -12.30 -12.39
CA ALA A 352 11.94 -12.72 -12.70
C ALA A 352 11.15 -13.10 -11.42
N THR A 353 11.79 -13.77 -10.45
CA THR A 353 11.20 -14.05 -9.11
C THR A 353 10.85 -12.75 -8.38
N HIS A 354 11.76 -11.76 -8.34
CA HIS A 354 11.52 -10.46 -7.72
C HIS A 354 10.34 -9.72 -8.35
N ARG A 355 10.14 -9.87 -9.67
CA ARG A 355 9.01 -9.30 -10.41
C ARG A 355 7.74 -10.15 -10.39
N ARG A 356 7.70 -11.23 -9.60
CA ARG A 356 6.59 -12.18 -9.52
C ARG A 356 6.24 -12.86 -10.86
N ASN A 357 7.15 -12.86 -11.84
CA ASN A 357 7.00 -13.61 -13.08
C ASN A 357 7.48 -15.06 -12.88
N LEU A 358 6.75 -15.81 -12.04
CA LEU A 358 7.15 -17.15 -11.61
C LEU A 358 7.17 -18.16 -12.76
N GLY A 359 6.33 -17.94 -13.78
CA GLY A 359 6.30 -18.75 -15.00
C GLY A 359 7.58 -18.66 -15.84
N GLU A 360 8.27 -17.51 -15.85
CA GLU A 360 9.60 -17.39 -16.46
C GLU A 360 10.71 -17.81 -15.48
N ALA A 361 10.57 -17.45 -14.20
CA ALA A 361 11.62 -17.63 -13.21
C ALA A 361 11.95 -19.10 -12.96
N MET A 362 10.94 -19.92 -12.69
CA MET A 362 11.14 -21.30 -12.23
C MET A 362 11.85 -22.16 -13.28
N PRO A 363 11.45 -22.21 -14.57
CA PRO A 363 12.13 -23.03 -15.57
C PRO A 363 13.61 -22.64 -15.77
N ARG A 364 13.95 -21.35 -15.65
CA ARG A 364 15.35 -20.88 -15.74
C ARG A 364 16.16 -21.34 -14.53
N LEU A 365 15.62 -21.16 -13.33
CA LEU A 365 16.29 -21.54 -12.08
C LEU A 365 16.45 -23.07 -11.98
N GLU A 366 15.43 -23.85 -12.33
CA GLU A 366 15.49 -25.32 -12.38
C GLU A 366 16.58 -25.81 -13.33
N ARG A 367 16.66 -25.24 -14.54
CA ARG A 367 17.70 -25.59 -15.52
C ARG A 367 19.11 -25.25 -15.05
N THR A 368 19.29 -24.09 -14.42
CA THR A 368 20.61 -23.67 -13.92
C THR A 368 21.08 -24.51 -12.73
N VAL A 369 20.16 -24.89 -11.84
CA VAL A 369 20.42 -25.85 -10.75
C VAL A 369 20.77 -27.24 -11.30
N ALA A 370 20.05 -27.73 -12.32
CA ALA A 370 20.33 -29.02 -12.92
C ALA A 370 21.72 -29.07 -13.60
N ALA A 371 22.15 -27.96 -14.21
CA ALA A 371 23.47 -27.84 -14.83
C ALA A 371 24.61 -27.66 -13.80
N HIS A 372 24.32 -27.05 -12.64
CA HIS A 372 25.28 -26.75 -11.59
C HIS A 372 24.76 -27.20 -10.21
N PRO A 373 24.63 -28.52 -9.96
CA PRO A 373 23.97 -29.05 -8.76
C PRO A 373 24.75 -28.86 -7.46
N ASP A 374 26.01 -28.41 -7.54
CA ASP A 374 26.91 -28.21 -6.41
C ASP A 374 27.09 -26.72 -6.03
N GLU A 375 26.31 -25.80 -6.62
CA GLU A 375 26.31 -24.38 -6.27
C GLU A 375 25.22 -24.07 -5.23
N PRO A 376 25.55 -23.77 -3.96
CA PRO A 376 24.56 -23.59 -2.89
C PRO A 376 23.58 -22.45 -3.15
N GLU A 377 24.07 -21.30 -3.64
CA GLU A 377 23.25 -20.11 -3.88
C GLU A 377 22.18 -20.37 -4.95
N PHE A 378 22.44 -21.27 -5.90
CA PHE A 378 21.47 -21.59 -6.94
C PHE A 378 20.27 -22.33 -6.35
N HIS A 379 20.51 -23.25 -5.42
CA HIS A 379 19.45 -23.92 -4.68
C HIS A 379 18.68 -22.94 -3.79
N VAL A 380 19.35 -21.98 -3.15
CA VAL A 380 18.66 -20.94 -2.35
C VAL A 380 17.70 -20.12 -3.21
N HIS A 381 18.14 -19.64 -4.36
CA HIS A 381 17.29 -18.84 -5.26
C HIS A 381 16.14 -19.65 -5.87
N LEU A 382 16.36 -20.91 -6.24
CA LEU A 382 15.28 -21.79 -6.68
C LEU A 382 14.27 -22.04 -5.54
N GLY A 383 14.75 -22.27 -4.33
CA GLY A 383 13.91 -22.40 -3.15
C GLY A 383 13.07 -21.16 -2.89
N LEU A 384 13.63 -19.96 -3.06
CA LEU A 384 12.89 -18.69 -2.96
C LEU A 384 11.79 -18.58 -4.03
N ALA A 385 12.04 -19.03 -5.26
CA ALA A 385 11.03 -19.06 -6.31
C ALA A 385 9.89 -20.05 -5.99
N TYR A 386 10.22 -21.24 -5.47
CA TYR A 386 9.20 -22.20 -5.01
C TYR A 386 8.39 -21.66 -3.84
N ALA A 387 9.03 -21.05 -2.85
CA ALA A 387 8.35 -20.43 -1.71
C ALA A 387 7.43 -19.28 -2.14
N ALA A 388 7.84 -18.49 -3.14
CA ALA A 388 7.01 -17.43 -3.74
C ALA A 388 5.77 -17.98 -4.47
N SER A 389 5.82 -19.23 -4.94
CA SER A 389 4.72 -19.99 -5.56
C SER A 389 3.96 -20.88 -4.57
N ASP A 390 4.16 -20.73 -3.25
CA ASP A 390 3.58 -21.58 -2.18
C ASP A 390 3.95 -23.08 -2.25
N ARG A 391 4.98 -23.43 -3.02
CA ARG A 391 5.53 -24.80 -3.12
C ARG A 391 6.57 -25.05 -2.03
N PHE A 392 6.13 -25.07 -0.77
CA PHE A 392 7.05 -25.11 0.38
C PHE A 392 7.85 -26.40 0.51
N ASP A 393 7.30 -27.56 0.15
CA ASP A 393 8.05 -28.82 0.19
C ASP A 393 9.25 -28.79 -0.75
N ASP A 394 9.05 -28.27 -1.97
CA ASP A 394 10.12 -28.08 -2.94
C ASP A 394 11.14 -27.04 -2.44
N ALA A 395 10.67 -25.92 -1.86
CA ALA A 395 11.54 -24.91 -1.27
C ALA A 395 12.42 -25.50 -0.14
N ILE A 396 11.83 -26.29 0.76
CA ILE A 396 12.53 -26.97 1.86
C ILE A 396 13.58 -27.94 1.30
N ALA A 397 13.25 -28.71 0.25
CA ALA A 397 14.20 -29.60 -0.40
C ALA A 397 15.40 -28.84 -0.98
N CYS A 398 15.15 -27.72 -1.66
CA CYS A 398 16.20 -26.83 -2.17
C CYS A 398 17.08 -26.27 -1.04
N TYR A 399 16.50 -25.73 0.03
CA TYR A 399 17.29 -25.19 1.14
C TYR A 399 18.10 -26.28 1.86
N ARG A 400 17.54 -27.48 2.05
CA ARG A 400 18.28 -28.62 2.62
C ARG A 400 19.45 -29.03 1.71
N ARG A 401 19.27 -28.99 0.38
CA ARG A 401 20.37 -29.26 -0.56
C ARG A 401 21.45 -28.17 -0.48
N ALA A 402 21.08 -26.89 -0.42
CA ALA A 402 22.01 -25.79 -0.20
C ALA A 402 22.82 -25.99 1.10
N LEU A 403 22.15 -26.40 2.18
CA LEU A 403 22.79 -26.64 3.49
C LEU A 403 23.63 -27.91 3.55
N ALA A 404 23.37 -28.90 2.69
CA ALA A 404 24.25 -30.06 2.54
C ALA A 404 25.59 -29.67 1.88
N LEU A 405 25.58 -28.65 1.02
CA LEU A 405 26.76 -28.12 0.34
C LEU A 405 27.47 -27.04 1.19
N ALA A 406 26.71 -26.21 1.91
CA ALA A 406 27.19 -25.14 2.77
C ALA A 406 26.43 -25.13 4.12
N PRO A 407 26.88 -25.91 5.12
CA PRO A 407 26.16 -26.11 6.39
C PRO A 407 25.90 -24.86 7.22
N ASP A 408 26.76 -23.85 7.08
CA ASP A 408 26.75 -22.59 7.83
C ASP A 408 26.14 -21.43 7.03
N HIS A 409 25.43 -21.70 5.94
CA HIS A 409 24.81 -20.67 5.12
C HIS A 409 23.61 -20.03 5.83
N THR A 410 23.82 -18.90 6.50
CA THR A 410 22.82 -18.19 7.32
C THR A 410 21.53 -17.87 6.56
N GLY A 411 21.63 -17.38 5.31
CA GLY A 411 20.47 -17.10 4.46
C GLY A 411 19.60 -18.35 4.17
N ALA A 412 20.23 -19.48 3.83
CA ALA A 412 19.55 -20.75 3.60
C ALA A 412 18.90 -21.29 4.88
N LEU A 413 19.56 -21.17 6.03
CA LEU A 413 18.99 -21.56 7.34
C LEU A 413 17.76 -20.72 7.69
N ASN A 414 17.82 -19.40 7.51
CA ASN A 414 16.66 -18.53 7.73
C ASN A 414 15.50 -18.87 6.78
N ASN A 415 15.78 -19.06 5.49
CA ASN A 415 14.75 -19.38 4.50
C ASN A 415 14.13 -20.77 4.72
N LEU A 416 14.93 -21.75 5.16
CA LEU A 416 14.44 -23.05 5.61
C LEU A 416 13.48 -22.89 6.80
N GLY A 417 13.88 -22.10 7.80
CA GLY A 417 13.02 -21.81 8.96
C GLY A 417 11.69 -21.18 8.55
N LEU A 418 11.71 -20.20 7.64
CA LEU A 418 10.50 -19.54 7.15
C LEU A 418 9.58 -20.52 6.41
N ALA A 419 10.12 -21.33 5.50
CA ALA A 419 9.33 -22.32 4.76
C ALA A 419 8.73 -23.41 5.67
N LEU A 420 9.48 -23.83 6.71
CA LEU A 420 8.98 -24.76 7.73
C LEU A 420 7.85 -24.13 8.57
N GLN A 421 7.95 -22.83 8.90
CA GLN A 421 6.89 -22.11 9.60
C GLN A 421 5.59 -22.05 8.79
N GLU A 422 5.67 -21.85 7.47
CA GLU A 422 4.50 -21.85 6.57
C GLU A 422 3.78 -23.21 6.53
N GLN A 423 4.51 -24.30 6.82
CA GLN A 423 3.94 -25.65 6.98
C GLN A 423 3.58 -25.99 8.44
N ASN A 424 3.60 -25.02 9.35
CA ASN A 424 3.36 -25.19 10.78
C ASN A 424 4.35 -26.15 11.49
N ARG A 425 5.54 -26.38 10.93
CA ARG A 425 6.62 -27.22 11.50
C ARG A 425 7.55 -26.39 12.38
N ARG A 426 7.03 -25.89 13.51
CA ARG A 426 7.67 -24.85 14.32
C ARG A 426 8.93 -25.32 15.03
N GLU A 427 9.00 -26.57 15.46
CA GLU A 427 10.17 -27.15 16.13
C GLU A 427 11.39 -27.19 15.20
N GLU A 428 11.20 -27.68 13.97
CA GLU A 428 12.26 -27.70 12.94
C GLU A 428 12.65 -26.28 12.53
N ALA A 429 11.68 -25.36 12.42
CA ALA A 429 11.99 -23.96 12.13
C ALA A 429 12.86 -23.32 13.23
N ALA A 430 12.50 -23.56 14.51
CA ALA A 430 13.28 -23.08 15.64
C ALA A 430 14.72 -23.64 15.63
N ASP A 431 14.89 -24.90 15.20
CA ASP A 431 16.22 -25.49 15.03
C ASP A 431 17.05 -24.80 13.95
N ALA A 432 16.45 -24.57 12.77
CA ALA A 432 17.10 -23.85 11.69
C ALA A 432 17.53 -22.43 12.11
N TYR A 433 16.67 -21.70 12.83
CA TYR A 433 17.01 -20.37 13.34
C TYR A 433 18.08 -20.40 14.43
N ARG A 434 18.06 -21.39 15.34
CA ARG A 434 19.12 -21.57 16.34
C ARG A 434 20.47 -21.81 15.67
N ARG A 435 20.52 -22.64 14.63
CA ARG A 435 21.73 -22.85 13.82
C ARG A 435 22.17 -21.56 13.13
N ALA A 436 21.26 -20.81 12.55
CA ALA A 436 21.58 -19.53 11.89
C ALA A 436 22.20 -18.52 12.87
N LEU A 437 21.65 -18.41 14.09
CA LEU A 437 22.16 -17.53 15.13
C LEU A 437 23.47 -18.01 15.76
N ALA A 438 23.81 -19.29 15.63
CA ALA A 438 25.13 -19.79 16.01
C ALA A 438 26.23 -19.31 15.04
N VAL A 439 25.87 -19.07 13.77
CA VAL A 439 26.77 -18.51 12.74
C VAL A 439 26.81 -16.98 12.81
N ASP A 440 25.64 -16.33 12.89
CA ASP A 440 25.49 -14.88 12.99
C ASP A 440 24.63 -14.49 14.21
N PRO A 441 25.25 -14.28 15.39
CA PRO A 441 24.53 -13.92 16.60
C PRO A 441 23.78 -12.59 16.51
N ASP A 442 24.21 -11.66 15.65
CA ASP A 442 23.66 -10.30 15.56
C ASP A 442 22.52 -10.17 14.54
N ALA A 443 22.10 -11.28 13.91
CA ALA A 443 20.95 -11.33 13.01
C ALA A 443 19.61 -11.13 13.74
N HIS A 444 19.26 -9.89 14.10
CA HIS A 444 18.06 -9.54 14.86
C HIS A 444 16.75 -10.04 14.21
N ARG A 445 16.67 -10.03 12.88
CA ARG A 445 15.52 -10.57 12.14
C ARG A 445 15.34 -12.06 12.39
N ILE A 446 16.43 -12.83 12.36
CA ILE A 446 16.41 -14.27 12.59
C ILE A 446 16.07 -14.55 14.06
N ARG A 447 16.61 -13.76 14.99
CA ARG A 447 16.26 -13.84 16.41
C ARG A 447 14.77 -13.59 16.66
N TRP A 448 14.19 -12.62 15.97
CA TRP A 448 12.75 -12.39 16.01
C TRP A 448 11.94 -13.56 15.42
N ASN A 449 12.37 -14.15 14.30
CA ASN A 449 11.73 -15.34 13.73
C ASN A 449 11.79 -16.54 14.70
N LEU A 450 12.91 -16.73 15.40
CA LEU A 450 13.06 -17.71 16.46
C LEU A 450 12.09 -17.44 17.61
N ALA A 451 11.93 -16.19 18.03
CA ALA A 451 10.97 -15.79 19.05
C ALA A 451 9.55 -16.25 18.68
N MET A 452 9.12 -16.01 17.44
CA MET A 452 7.82 -16.46 16.93
C MET A 452 7.67 -17.97 17.00
N ALA A 453 8.66 -18.73 16.53
CA ALA A 453 8.62 -20.19 16.59
C ALA A 453 8.54 -20.69 18.06
N ARG A 454 9.35 -20.13 18.97
CA ARG A 454 9.37 -20.52 20.39
C ARG A 454 8.06 -20.19 21.10
N LEU A 455 7.50 -19.00 20.87
CA LEU A 455 6.23 -18.60 21.45
C LEU A 455 5.07 -19.49 20.94
N SER A 456 5.06 -19.85 19.64
CA SER A 456 4.08 -20.82 19.10
C SER A 456 4.11 -22.18 19.80
N LEU A 457 5.29 -22.57 20.31
CA LEU A 457 5.52 -23.84 21.00
C LEU A 457 5.28 -23.74 22.52
N GLY A 458 4.84 -22.58 23.02
CA GLY A 458 4.64 -22.36 24.46
C GLY A 458 5.94 -22.07 25.23
N ASP A 459 7.08 -21.90 24.56
CA ASP A 459 8.36 -21.60 25.22
C ASP A 459 8.44 -20.12 25.62
N ARG A 460 8.40 -19.87 26.93
CA ARG A 460 8.50 -18.54 27.56
C ARG A 460 9.79 -17.81 27.24
N GLY A 461 10.87 -18.52 26.92
CA GLY A 461 12.13 -17.91 26.49
C GLY A 461 11.99 -17.11 25.20
N GLY A 462 10.96 -17.40 24.39
CA GLY A 462 10.64 -16.63 23.19
C GLY A 462 10.37 -15.14 23.45
N TRP A 463 9.90 -14.75 24.64
CA TRP A 463 9.69 -13.33 24.97
C TRP A 463 10.98 -12.52 24.99
N ARG A 464 12.08 -13.13 25.46
CA ARG A 464 13.40 -12.49 25.46
C ARG A 464 13.86 -12.23 24.03
N ASP A 465 13.67 -13.21 23.15
CA ASP A 465 14.04 -13.09 21.74
C ASP A 465 13.10 -12.13 20.98
N TYR A 466 11.86 -11.96 21.44
CA TYR A 466 10.86 -11.08 20.82
C TYR A 466 11.26 -9.60 20.83
N GLU A 467 12.09 -9.20 21.79
CA GLU A 467 12.68 -7.86 21.88
C GLU A 467 13.56 -7.51 20.68
N ALA A 468 14.06 -8.51 19.93
CA ALA A 468 14.83 -8.29 18.71
C ALA A 468 14.07 -7.49 17.65
N ARG A 469 12.72 -7.46 17.69
CA ARG A 469 11.89 -6.65 16.79
C ARG A 469 12.24 -5.15 16.86
N LEU A 470 12.67 -4.66 18.02
CA LEU A 470 12.96 -3.24 18.23
C LEU A 470 14.22 -2.78 17.50
N SER A 471 15.09 -3.73 17.13
CA SER A 471 16.29 -3.49 16.32
C SER A 471 16.03 -3.65 14.81
N VAL A 472 14.79 -3.92 14.42
CA VAL A 472 14.40 -4.21 13.04
C VAL A 472 13.41 -3.14 12.57
N PRO A 473 13.85 -2.17 11.75
CA PRO A 473 13.04 -0.99 11.39
C PRO A 473 11.64 -1.32 10.87
N GLU A 474 11.49 -2.40 10.10
CA GLU A 474 10.22 -2.79 9.48
C GLU A 474 9.25 -3.50 10.46
N LEU A 475 9.70 -3.92 11.64
CA LEU A 475 8.87 -4.65 12.63
C LEU A 475 8.35 -3.80 13.79
N GLY A 476 8.73 -2.53 13.81
CA GLY A 476 8.25 -1.58 14.81
C GLY A 476 9.25 -1.34 15.93
N GLY A 477 9.59 -0.07 16.05
CA GLY A 477 10.27 0.52 17.17
C GLY A 477 10.26 2.02 16.94
N ARG A 478 9.16 2.69 17.30
CA ARG A 478 9.24 4.15 17.43
C ARG A 478 10.24 4.41 18.55
N ALA A 479 11.29 5.18 18.25
CA ALA A 479 12.25 5.56 19.27
C ALA A 479 11.51 6.25 20.43
N ALA A 480 11.96 5.95 21.65
CA ALA A 480 11.48 6.65 22.83
C ALA A 480 11.62 8.17 22.62
N ASP A 481 10.74 8.94 23.25
CA ASP A 481 10.90 10.39 23.23
C ASP A 481 12.27 10.75 23.84
N PRO A 482 12.99 11.74 23.26
CA PRO A 482 14.34 12.08 23.73
C PRO A 482 14.39 12.29 25.25
N GLY A 483 15.30 11.57 25.92
CA GLY A 483 15.50 11.64 27.36
C GLY A 483 14.57 10.75 28.21
N MET A 484 13.64 10.01 27.61
CA MET A 484 12.78 9.08 28.35
C MET A 484 13.41 7.67 28.39
N PRO A 485 13.76 7.13 29.57
CA PRO A 485 14.37 5.81 29.66
C PRO A 485 13.35 4.71 29.34
N ARG A 486 13.82 3.63 28.70
CA ARG A 486 13.00 2.44 28.50
C ARG A 486 12.86 1.68 29.81
N LEU A 487 11.64 1.25 30.15
CA LEU A 487 11.39 0.37 31.28
C LEU A 487 11.87 -1.05 30.95
N ASP A 488 12.78 -1.59 31.76
CA ASP A 488 13.35 -2.93 31.64
C ASP A 488 13.11 -3.81 32.88
N THR A 489 12.52 -3.24 33.93
CA THR A 489 12.15 -3.90 35.18
C THR A 489 10.73 -3.52 35.60
N LEU A 490 10.12 -4.27 36.53
CA LEU A 490 8.80 -3.96 37.07
C LEU A 490 8.83 -3.00 38.27
N ASP A 491 9.92 -2.24 38.44
CA ASP A 491 10.01 -1.20 39.48
C ASP A 491 9.35 0.11 39.02
N VAL A 492 8.04 0.19 39.30
CA VAL A 492 7.14 1.21 38.75
C VAL A 492 6.33 1.96 39.82
N ARG A 493 6.56 1.69 41.11
CA ARG A 493 5.76 2.28 42.20
C ARG A 493 5.93 3.80 42.23
N GLY A 494 4.82 4.52 42.14
CA GLY A 494 4.80 5.98 42.14
C GLY A 494 5.29 6.63 40.84
N ARG A 495 5.59 5.83 39.80
CA ARG A 495 6.08 6.31 38.50
C ARG A 495 4.95 6.40 37.49
N THR A 496 5.06 7.36 36.58
CA THR A 496 4.21 7.48 35.39
C THR A 496 4.88 6.76 34.22
N ILE A 497 4.23 5.72 33.70
CA ILE A 497 4.76 4.87 32.64
C ILE A 497 3.99 5.11 31.35
N LEU A 498 4.70 5.53 30.30
CA LEU A 498 4.16 5.62 28.96
C LEU A 498 4.20 4.25 28.29
N VAL A 499 3.04 3.75 27.87
CA VAL A 499 2.91 2.52 27.12
C VAL A 499 2.51 2.85 25.68
N GLU A 500 3.32 2.45 24.71
CA GLU A 500 3.11 2.79 23.30
C GLU A 500 2.44 1.64 22.55
N SER A 501 1.33 1.92 21.88
CA SER A 501 0.75 1.00 20.91
C SER A 501 1.74 0.78 19.77
N GLU A 502 2.01 -0.48 19.43
CA GLU A 502 2.91 -0.84 18.34
C GLU A 502 2.27 -1.91 17.44
N GLN A 503 2.87 -2.14 16.28
CA GLN A 503 2.43 -3.15 15.30
C GLN A 503 1.00 -2.91 14.80
N GLY A 504 0.04 -3.77 15.16
CA GLY A 504 -1.36 -3.68 14.73
C GLY A 504 -2.34 -3.35 15.86
N LEU A 505 -3.58 -3.07 15.46
CA LEU A 505 -4.67 -2.83 16.41
C LEU A 505 -5.05 -4.10 17.21
N GLY A 506 -4.85 -5.29 16.63
CA GLY A 506 -5.04 -6.55 17.33
C GLY A 506 -4.08 -6.70 18.52
N ASP A 507 -2.80 -6.40 18.31
CA ASP A 507 -1.78 -6.38 19.38
C ASP A 507 -2.11 -5.35 20.45
N THR A 508 -2.58 -4.17 20.02
CA THR A 508 -3.03 -3.10 20.91
C THR A 508 -4.15 -3.59 21.83
N PHE A 509 -5.20 -4.20 21.27
CA PHE A 509 -6.29 -4.74 22.08
C PHE A 509 -5.84 -5.90 22.96
N GLN A 510 -5.01 -6.81 22.46
CA GLN A 510 -4.62 -7.98 23.24
C GLN A 510 -3.78 -7.60 24.45
N PHE A 511 -2.75 -6.78 24.26
CA PHE A 511 -1.75 -6.50 25.28
C PHE A 511 -2.12 -5.34 26.21
N ALA A 512 -3.11 -4.51 25.86
CA ALA A 512 -3.61 -3.45 26.74
C ALA A 512 -4.04 -3.97 28.12
N ARG A 513 -4.50 -5.23 28.21
CA ARG A 513 -4.87 -5.91 29.47
C ARG A 513 -3.80 -5.80 30.57
N TYR A 514 -2.52 -5.70 30.18
CA TYR A 514 -1.40 -5.67 31.11
C TYR A 514 -1.13 -4.29 31.73
N ALA A 515 -1.87 -3.25 31.33
CA ALA A 515 -1.88 -1.97 32.04
C ALA A 515 -2.30 -2.16 33.52
N SER A 516 -3.27 -3.05 33.77
CA SER A 516 -3.73 -3.41 35.12
C SER A 516 -2.60 -3.90 36.02
N ALA A 517 -1.67 -4.69 35.48
CA ALA A 517 -0.54 -5.24 36.24
C ALA A 517 0.49 -4.17 36.63
N LEU A 518 0.67 -3.13 35.81
CA LEU A 518 1.49 -1.97 36.16
C LEU A 518 0.78 -1.11 37.22
N ALA A 519 -0.51 -0.84 37.03
CA ALA A 519 -1.30 -0.04 37.97
C ALA A 519 -1.37 -0.69 39.36
N ALA A 520 -1.56 -2.01 39.43
CA ALA A 520 -1.54 -2.78 40.68
C ALA A 520 -0.19 -2.69 41.42
N ARG A 521 0.91 -2.38 40.71
CA ARG A 521 2.24 -2.12 41.30
C ARG A 521 2.46 -0.66 41.69
N GLY A 522 1.43 0.18 41.54
CA GLY A 522 1.45 1.60 41.91
C GLY A 522 1.92 2.53 40.80
N ALA A 523 1.92 2.09 39.54
CA ALA A 523 2.22 2.95 38.40
C ALA A 523 1.00 3.76 37.97
N ARG A 524 1.22 4.99 37.48
CA ARG A 524 0.25 5.72 36.66
C ARG A 524 0.51 5.34 35.20
N VAL A 525 -0.45 4.70 34.53
CA VAL A 525 -0.25 4.19 33.16
C VAL A 525 -0.88 5.14 32.14
N VAL A 526 -0.04 5.71 31.27
CA VAL A 526 -0.46 6.54 30.15
C VAL A 526 -0.27 5.75 28.86
N VAL A 527 -1.33 5.56 28.08
CA VAL A 527 -1.26 4.81 26.82
C VAL A 527 -1.25 5.77 25.64
N ARG A 528 -0.29 5.62 24.73
CA ARG A 528 -0.28 6.35 23.46
C ARG A 528 -0.86 5.47 22.35
N ALA A 529 -1.93 5.93 21.70
CA ALA A 529 -2.64 5.15 20.68
C ALA A 529 -3.38 6.00 19.62
N PRO A 530 -3.65 5.44 18.42
CA PRO A 530 -4.44 6.09 17.38
C PRO A 530 -5.85 6.49 17.87
N PRO A 531 -6.45 7.57 17.30
CA PRO A 531 -7.79 8.01 17.67
C PRO A 531 -8.88 6.92 17.63
N SER A 532 -8.77 6.00 16.67
CA SER A 532 -9.78 4.96 16.38
C SER A 532 -10.01 3.93 17.49
N VAL A 533 -9.15 3.88 18.50
CA VAL A 533 -9.24 2.92 19.62
C VAL A 533 -9.22 3.58 21.00
N ARG A 534 -9.20 4.92 21.07
CA ARG A 534 -9.04 5.63 22.36
C ARG A 534 -10.20 5.44 23.31
N GLY A 535 -11.44 5.41 22.81
CA GLY A 535 -12.64 5.20 23.64
C GLY A 535 -12.53 3.88 24.39
N LEU A 536 -12.33 2.79 23.64
CA LEU A 536 -12.09 1.45 24.18
C LEU A 536 -10.91 1.38 25.16
N LEU A 537 -9.74 1.92 24.80
CA LEU A 537 -8.54 1.80 25.66
C LEU A 537 -8.70 2.50 27.02
N ARG A 538 -9.56 3.52 27.13
CA ARG A 538 -9.90 4.15 28.42
C ARG A 538 -10.69 3.24 29.35
N THR A 539 -11.33 2.20 28.82
CA THR A 539 -12.10 1.23 29.62
C THR A 539 -11.24 0.15 30.24
N VAL A 540 -9.96 0.07 29.85
CA VAL A 540 -9.03 -0.94 30.35
C VAL A 540 -8.68 -0.68 31.82
N PRO A 541 -8.88 -1.65 32.72
CA PRO A 541 -8.47 -1.51 34.11
C PRO A 541 -6.98 -1.14 34.23
N GLY A 542 -6.69 -0.07 34.97
CA GLY A 542 -5.33 0.42 35.21
C GLY A 542 -4.81 1.44 34.20
N VAL A 543 -5.53 1.72 33.10
CA VAL A 543 -5.21 2.85 32.22
C VAL A 543 -5.72 4.14 32.85
N ASP A 544 -4.82 5.10 33.10
CA ASP A 544 -5.15 6.42 33.66
C ASP A 544 -5.51 7.43 32.57
N GLU A 545 -4.74 7.41 31.47
CA GLU A 545 -4.90 8.36 30.37
C GLU A 545 -4.59 7.70 29.02
N VAL A 546 -5.30 8.09 27.97
CA VAL A 546 -4.99 7.72 26.58
C VAL A 546 -4.70 8.98 25.76
N VAL A 547 -3.48 9.09 25.25
CA VAL A 547 -2.98 10.27 24.52
C VAL A 547 -2.79 10.00 23.03
N ALA A 548 -2.68 11.09 22.27
CA ALA A 548 -2.51 11.03 20.82
C ALA A 548 -1.12 10.54 20.37
N PRO A 549 -0.98 9.95 19.17
CA PRO A 549 0.31 9.48 18.65
C PRO A 549 1.38 10.59 18.56
N ASP A 550 0.97 11.83 18.36
CA ASP A 550 1.83 13.00 18.29
C ASP A 550 2.04 13.69 19.65
N ALA A 551 1.29 13.30 20.68
CA ALA A 551 1.46 13.82 22.03
C ALA A 551 2.81 13.41 22.64
N ARG A 552 3.31 14.24 23.56
CA ARG A 552 4.55 14.05 24.31
C ARG A 552 4.29 14.26 25.81
N PRO A 553 3.53 13.37 26.47
CA PRO A 553 3.29 13.47 27.90
C PRO A 553 4.60 13.37 28.68
N ARG A 554 4.65 14.03 29.84
CA ARG A 554 5.76 13.88 30.79
C ARG A 554 5.58 12.56 31.54
N CYS A 555 6.46 11.61 31.30
CA CYS A 555 6.46 10.28 31.94
C CYS A 555 7.88 9.93 32.42
N ASP A 556 7.97 9.09 33.45
CA ASP A 556 9.24 8.69 34.08
C ASP A 556 9.95 7.55 33.33
N ALA A 557 9.22 6.78 32.53
CA ALA A 557 9.74 5.77 31.63
C ALA A 557 8.73 5.44 30.53
N TRP A 558 9.22 4.73 29.51
CA TRP A 558 8.44 4.28 28.37
C TRP A 558 8.65 2.79 28.10
N LEU A 559 7.64 2.10 27.56
CA LEU A 559 7.85 0.83 26.89
C LEU A 559 6.85 0.58 25.75
N PRO A 560 7.25 -0.21 24.74
CA PRO A 560 6.31 -0.77 23.78
C PRO A 560 5.34 -1.75 24.46
N LEU A 561 4.07 -1.71 24.05
CA LEU A 561 3.02 -2.52 24.66
C LEU A 561 3.30 -4.03 24.57
N ALA A 562 3.88 -4.52 23.48
CA ALA A 562 4.16 -5.94 23.29
C ALA A 562 5.41 -6.43 24.05
N SER A 563 6.11 -5.55 24.77
CA SER A 563 7.18 -5.93 25.72
C SER A 563 6.66 -6.31 27.11
N LEU A 564 5.43 -5.89 27.47
CA LEU A 564 4.84 -6.19 28.78
C LEU A 564 4.73 -7.68 29.12
N PRO A 565 4.29 -8.57 28.19
CA PRO A 565 4.18 -9.99 28.49
C PRO A 565 5.51 -10.61 28.91
N GLY A 566 6.63 -10.17 28.31
CA GLY A 566 7.97 -10.64 28.67
C GLY A 566 8.39 -10.20 30.06
N LEU A 567 8.17 -8.93 30.41
CA LEU A 567 8.47 -8.38 31.75
C LEU A 567 7.63 -9.05 32.84
N LEU A 568 6.37 -9.35 32.55
CA LEU A 568 5.44 -9.99 33.47
C LEU A 568 5.62 -11.52 33.56
N GLY A 569 6.37 -12.11 32.64
CA GLY A 569 6.47 -13.57 32.54
C GLY A 569 5.09 -14.18 32.23
N VAL A 570 4.44 -13.71 31.17
CA VAL A 570 3.17 -14.28 30.71
C VAL A 570 3.42 -15.59 29.97
N SER A 571 2.51 -16.56 30.11
CA SER A 571 2.55 -17.78 29.30
C SER A 571 2.28 -17.45 27.82
N PRO A 572 3.06 -17.96 26.85
CA PRO A 572 2.79 -17.73 25.42
C PRO A 572 1.42 -18.24 24.96
N SER A 573 0.84 -19.20 25.69
CA SER A 573 -0.52 -19.72 25.45
C SER A 573 -1.64 -18.81 25.98
N GLY A 574 -1.29 -17.70 26.64
CA GLY A 574 -2.21 -16.72 27.21
C GLY A 574 -2.50 -16.91 28.70
N ASP A 575 -3.26 -15.97 29.24
CA ASP A 575 -3.72 -15.93 30.64
C ASP A 575 -5.26 -15.76 30.64
N PRO A 576 -6.02 -16.77 31.09
CA PRO A 576 -7.48 -16.78 30.97
C PRO A 576 -8.21 -15.92 32.01
N ASP A 577 -7.55 -15.51 33.10
CA ASP A 577 -8.21 -14.99 34.31
C ASP A 577 -8.57 -13.49 34.27
N ALA A 578 -8.43 -12.84 33.12
CA ALA A 578 -8.53 -11.39 32.98
C ALA A 578 -9.45 -10.94 31.83
N ILE A 579 -10.66 -11.51 31.71
CA ILE A 579 -11.66 -11.13 30.68
C ILE A 579 -13.05 -10.94 31.33
N PRO A 580 -13.85 -9.92 30.93
CA PRO A 580 -13.52 -8.86 29.98
C PRO A 580 -12.60 -7.79 30.57
N TYR A 581 -11.80 -7.15 29.72
CA TYR A 581 -10.96 -6.00 30.08
C TYR A 581 -11.14 -4.81 29.13
N LEU A 582 -12.01 -4.95 28.14
CA LEU A 582 -12.55 -3.85 27.35
C LEU A 582 -14.06 -3.82 27.56
N HIS A 583 -14.64 -2.61 27.49
CA HIS A 583 -16.07 -2.41 27.59
C HIS A 583 -16.54 -1.45 26.50
N ALA A 584 -17.65 -1.78 25.83
CA ALA A 584 -18.28 -0.86 24.90
C ALA A 584 -19.05 0.24 25.65
N ASP A 585 -19.18 1.43 25.06
CA ASP A 585 -20.02 2.49 25.62
C ASP A 585 -21.49 2.01 25.74
N PRO A 586 -22.09 1.99 26.95
CA PRO A 586 -23.47 1.54 27.14
C PRO A 586 -24.50 2.30 26.30
N THR A 587 -24.24 3.58 26.01
CA THR A 587 -25.09 4.43 25.17
C THR A 587 -25.08 3.93 23.73
N LEU A 588 -23.89 3.67 23.19
CA LEU A 588 -23.74 3.10 21.84
C LEU A 588 -24.34 1.69 21.77
N VAL A 589 -24.17 0.86 22.81
CA VAL A 589 -24.79 -0.47 22.89
C VAL A 589 -26.31 -0.38 22.79
N SER A 590 -26.94 0.56 23.49
CA SER A 590 -28.39 0.79 23.45
C SER A 590 -28.87 1.32 22.09
N MET A 591 -28.10 2.24 21.49
CA MET A 591 -28.38 2.74 20.14
C MET A 591 -28.35 1.63 19.10
N VAL A 592 -27.27 0.85 19.06
CA VAL A 592 -27.12 -0.27 18.12
C VAL A 592 -28.19 -1.33 18.37
N ARG A 593 -28.55 -1.61 19.63
CA ARG A 593 -29.67 -2.51 19.94
C ARG A 593 -30.97 -2.07 19.30
N SER A 594 -31.25 -0.77 19.33
CA SER A 594 -32.45 -0.18 18.73
C SER A 594 -32.44 -0.30 17.20
N GLU A 595 -31.27 -0.08 16.57
CA GLU A 595 -31.08 -0.27 15.12
C GLU A 595 -31.27 -1.73 14.68
N LEU A 596 -30.82 -2.68 15.49
CA LEU A 596 -30.99 -4.11 15.24
C LEU A 596 -32.44 -4.59 15.41
N GLY A 597 -33.28 -3.82 16.10
CA GLY A 597 -34.66 -4.15 16.39
C GLY A 597 -34.83 -5.35 17.35
N GLU A 598 -36.08 -5.79 17.50
CA GLU A 598 -36.46 -6.87 18.41
C GLU A 598 -35.70 -8.16 18.13
N ARG A 599 -35.32 -8.85 19.22
CA ARG A 599 -34.56 -10.09 19.15
C ARG A 599 -35.46 -11.21 18.62
N ARG A 600 -35.06 -11.80 17.49
CA ARG A 600 -35.75 -12.92 16.86
C ARG A 600 -35.21 -14.26 17.38
N ALA A 601 -35.84 -15.37 16.99
CA ALA A 601 -35.38 -16.71 17.33
C ALA A 601 -34.05 -17.12 16.65
N ARG A 602 -33.60 -16.36 15.65
CA ARG A 602 -32.36 -16.61 14.88
C ARG A 602 -31.13 -16.11 15.63
N LEU A 603 -30.00 -16.80 15.40
CA LEU A 603 -28.70 -16.40 15.94
C LEU A 603 -28.24 -15.10 15.26
N ARG A 604 -27.83 -14.08 16.01
CA ARG A 604 -27.18 -12.90 15.43
C ARG A 604 -25.67 -13.08 15.42
N ALA A 605 -25.07 -13.19 14.25
CA ALA A 605 -23.63 -13.43 14.10
C ALA A 605 -22.92 -12.32 13.33
N GLY A 606 -21.77 -11.87 13.84
CA GLY A 606 -20.89 -10.93 13.15
C GLY A 606 -19.88 -11.65 12.27
N LEU A 607 -19.51 -11.07 11.12
CA LEU A 607 -18.55 -11.67 10.20
C LEU A 607 -17.44 -10.68 9.81
N ALA A 608 -16.18 -11.10 9.93
CA ALA A 608 -15.00 -10.43 9.36
C ALA A 608 -14.10 -11.46 8.66
N TRP A 609 -13.72 -11.22 7.40
CA TRP A 609 -13.10 -12.24 6.54
C TRP A 609 -11.74 -11.85 5.96
N ALA A 610 -11.36 -10.57 6.04
CA ALA A 610 -10.10 -10.08 5.51
C ALA A 610 -9.34 -9.20 6.51
N GLY A 611 -8.03 -9.32 6.50
CA GLY A 611 -7.10 -8.46 7.22
C GLY A 611 -6.70 -7.22 6.42
N ASN A 612 -5.58 -6.63 6.84
CA ASN A 612 -4.98 -5.49 6.14
C ASN A 612 -4.16 -6.01 4.93
N PRO A 613 -4.48 -5.65 3.68
CA PRO A 613 -3.79 -6.11 2.48
C PRO A 613 -2.33 -5.63 2.40
N ALA A 614 -1.95 -4.59 3.15
CA ALA A 614 -0.56 -4.16 3.29
C ALA A 614 0.27 -5.10 4.18
N HIS A 615 -0.36 -6.05 4.90
CA HIS A 615 0.34 -7.06 5.66
C HIS A 615 0.98 -8.09 4.70
N THR A 616 2.27 -8.37 4.89
CA THR A 616 3.06 -9.23 3.98
C THR A 616 2.49 -10.63 3.79
N ASN A 617 1.80 -11.16 4.81
CA ASN A 617 1.12 -12.46 4.78
C ASN A 617 -0.41 -12.39 4.61
N ASP A 618 -0.98 -11.26 4.15
CA ASP A 618 -2.45 -11.11 4.11
C ASP A 618 -3.13 -12.17 3.23
N ARG A 619 -2.55 -12.45 2.06
CA ARG A 619 -3.04 -13.45 1.09
C ARG A 619 -3.30 -14.83 1.72
N ARG A 620 -2.55 -15.21 2.77
CA ARG A 620 -2.69 -16.52 3.42
C ARG A 620 -3.59 -16.47 4.65
N ARG A 621 -3.69 -15.34 5.34
CA ARG A 621 -4.49 -15.19 6.58
C ARG A 621 -5.92 -14.70 6.35
N SER A 622 -6.19 -14.08 5.20
CA SER A 622 -7.54 -13.65 4.79
C SER A 622 -8.28 -14.80 4.10
N CYS A 623 -9.56 -14.96 4.43
CA CYS A 623 -10.45 -15.92 3.81
C CYS A 623 -11.27 -15.20 2.73
N PRO A 624 -11.18 -15.58 1.45
CA PRO A 624 -12.03 -14.98 0.42
C PRO A 624 -13.51 -15.10 0.79
N LEU A 625 -14.28 -14.03 0.66
CA LEU A 625 -15.70 -14.02 1.01
C LEU A 625 -16.49 -15.08 0.22
N ALA A 626 -16.06 -15.36 -1.01
CA ALA A 626 -16.63 -16.44 -1.83
C ALA A 626 -16.54 -17.82 -1.18
N ALA A 627 -15.46 -18.11 -0.43
CA ALA A 627 -15.32 -19.36 0.31
C ALA A 627 -16.30 -19.45 1.49
N LEU A 628 -16.73 -18.31 2.03
CA LEU A 628 -17.71 -18.20 3.12
C LEU A 628 -19.16 -18.19 2.64
N ALA A 629 -19.42 -18.24 1.33
CA ALA A 629 -20.76 -18.26 0.77
C ALA A 629 -21.69 -19.34 1.38
N PRO A 630 -21.22 -20.56 1.71
CA PRO A 630 -22.05 -21.56 2.39
C PRO A 630 -22.56 -21.11 3.78
N LEU A 631 -21.76 -20.35 4.55
CA LEU A 631 -22.18 -19.80 5.85
C LEU A 631 -23.29 -18.77 5.66
N LEU A 632 -23.12 -17.87 4.70
CA LEU A 632 -24.08 -16.81 4.37
C LEU A 632 -25.39 -17.36 3.79
N ALA A 633 -25.37 -18.59 3.26
CA ALA A 633 -26.56 -19.27 2.74
C ALA A 633 -27.50 -19.78 3.86
N ARG A 634 -27.01 -19.92 5.10
CA ARG A 634 -27.84 -20.30 6.26
C ARG A 634 -28.96 -19.28 6.52
N THR A 635 -30.14 -19.77 6.86
CA THR A 635 -31.36 -18.96 7.09
C THR A 635 -31.75 -18.85 8.56
N ASP A 636 -31.09 -19.63 9.41
CA ASP A 636 -31.22 -19.66 10.86
C ASP A 636 -30.25 -18.70 11.58
N VAL A 637 -29.40 -18.01 10.81
CA VAL A 637 -28.44 -17.00 11.28
C VAL A 637 -28.71 -15.68 10.56
N ASP A 638 -28.84 -14.59 11.31
CA ASP A 638 -28.84 -13.23 10.79
C ASP A 638 -27.40 -12.68 10.85
N TRP A 639 -26.77 -12.50 9.69
CA TRP A 639 -25.35 -12.14 9.56
C TRP A 639 -25.13 -10.62 9.50
N TYR A 640 -24.19 -10.10 10.28
CA TYR A 640 -23.83 -8.68 10.31
C TYR A 640 -22.37 -8.47 9.91
N SER A 641 -22.10 -7.55 8.99
CA SER A 641 -20.71 -7.25 8.61
C SER A 641 -19.97 -6.53 9.72
N LEU A 642 -18.84 -7.09 10.14
CA LEU A 642 -17.80 -6.42 10.94
C LEU A 642 -16.59 -6.01 10.09
N GLN A 643 -16.54 -6.46 8.83
CA GLN A 643 -15.56 -6.02 7.82
C GLN A 643 -15.90 -4.60 7.35
N ARG A 644 -14.89 -3.73 7.31
CA ARG A 644 -14.96 -2.38 6.74
C ARG A 644 -13.64 -2.03 6.07
N GLY A 645 -13.71 -1.33 4.94
CA GLY A 645 -12.52 -0.96 4.17
C GLY A 645 -12.03 -2.15 3.33
N ASP A 646 -10.81 -2.61 3.58
CA ASP A 646 -10.20 -3.65 2.75
C ASP A 646 -11.01 -4.96 2.78
N GLY A 647 -11.28 -5.53 1.60
CA GLY A 647 -12.07 -6.76 1.42
C GLY A 647 -13.58 -6.58 1.42
N GLU A 648 -14.10 -5.37 1.72
CA GLU A 648 -15.53 -5.04 1.64
C GLU A 648 -16.06 -5.04 0.19
N ASP A 649 -15.18 -4.73 -0.77
CA ASP A 649 -15.44 -4.78 -2.21
C ASP A 649 -15.89 -6.17 -2.70
N GLN A 650 -15.52 -7.23 -1.98
CA GLN A 650 -15.93 -8.60 -2.30
C GLN A 650 -17.45 -8.81 -2.15
N ILE A 651 -18.14 -8.02 -1.32
CA ILE A 651 -19.59 -8.15 -1.09
C ILE A 651 -20.36 -8.01 -2.40
N ALA A 652 -19.97 -7.06 -3.26
CA ALA A 652 -20.62 -6.82 -4.55
C ALA A 652 -20.50 -8.00 -5.52
N HIS A 653 -19.51 -8.88 -5.31
CA HIS A 653 -19.16 -9.97 -6.22
C HIS A 653 -19.59 -11.35 -5.69
N VAL A 654 -20.13 -11.43 -4.48
CA VAL A 654 -20.56 -12.69 -3.85
C VAL A 654 -22.08 -12.65 -3.64
N PRO A 655 -22.88 -13.35 -4.47
CA PRO A 655 -24.35 -13.27 -4.39
C PRO A 655 -24.93 -13.62 -3.00
N ALA A 656 -24.33 -14.57 -2.29
CA ALA A 656 -24.74 -14.95 -0.94
C ALA A 656 -24.57 -13.80 0.08
N ALA A 657 -23.69 -12.83 -0.18
CA ALA A 657 -23.47 -11.67 0.68
C ALA A 657 -24.62 -10.66 0.68
N SER A 658 -25.62 -10.83 -0.20
CA SER A 658 -26.91 -10.12 -0.10
C SER A 658 -27.66 -10.34 1.21
N ARG A 659 -27.31 -11.41 1.96
CA ARG A 659 -27.83 -11.70 3.31
C ARG A 659 -27.06 -11.03 4.44
N LEU A 660 -25.97 -10.34 4.13
CA LEU A 660 -25.14 -9.66 5.12
C LEU A 660 -25.74 -8.30 5.44
N HIS A 661 -26.14 -8.09 6.68
CA HIS A 661 -26.60 -6.81 7.18
C HIS A 661 -25.41 -5.83 7.29
N LEU A 662 -25.51 -4.72 6.56
CA LEU A 662 -24.55 -3.62 6.61
C LEU A 662 -25.11 -2.52 7.51
N LEU A 663 -24.50 -2.33 8.68
CA LEU A 663 -24.82 -1.23 9.57
C LEU A 663 -23.85 -0.06 9.35
N ASP A 664 -24.30 1.18 9.60
CA ASP A 664 -23.47 2.38 9.55
C ASP A 664 -22.46 2.39 10.71
N ALA A 665 -21.48 1.49 10.62
CA ALA A 665 -20.27 1.57 11.38
C ALA A 665 -19.25 2.25 10.47
N ARG A 666 -19.07 3.57 10.65
CA ARG A 666 -17.81 4.25 10.32
C ARG A 666 -16.64 3.40 10.86
N ASN A 667 -15.41 3.60 10.40
CA ASN A 667 -14.26 2.80 10.85
C ASN A 667 -13.83 3.16 12.30
N ASP A 668 -14.76 3.02 13.23
CA ASP A 668 -14.77 3.38 14.62
C ASP A 668 -14.96 2.09 15.44
N PHE A 669 -13.93 1.73 16.21
CA PHE A 669 -13.97 0.52 16.99
C PHE A 669 -14.91 0.61 18.19
N ASP A 670 -15.26 1.81 18.68
CA ASP A 670 -16.24 1.97 19.75
C ASP A 670 -17.62 1.47 19.30
N ARG A 671 -18.03 1.83 18.07
CA ARG A 671 -19.29 1.34 17.48
C ARG A 671 -19.24 -0.14 17.13
N LYS A 672 -18.10 -0.66 16.65
CA LYS A 672 -17.93 -2.10 16.40
C LYS A 672 -18.04 -2.91 17.70
N ALA A 673 -17.47 -2.43 18.80
CA ALA A 673 -17.62 -3.05 20.11
C ALA A 673 -19.09 -3.07 20.56
N ALA A 674 -19.81 -1.95 20.38
CA ALA A 674 -21.23 -1.86 20.69
C ALA A 674 -22.10 -2.82 19.85
N LEU A 675 -21.74 -3.05 18.59
CA LEU A 675 -22.35 -4.08 17.76
C LEU A 675 -22.06 -5.47 18.31
N ILE A 676 -20.79 -5.80 18.58
CA ILE A 676 -20.36 -7.09 19.12
C ILE A 676 -21.07 -7.45 20.44
N GLU A 677 -21.34 -6.48 21.32
CA GLU A 677 -22.13 -6.68 22.54
C GLU A 677 -23.57 -7.13 22.27
N ASN A 678 -24.16 -6.70 21.15
CA ASN A 678 -25.52 -7.07 20.75
C ASN A 678 -25.57 -8.36 19.90
N LEU A 679 -24.41 -8.94 19.55
CA LEU A 679 -24.31 -10.20 18.82
C LEU A 679 -24.24 -11.40 19.77
N ASP A 680 -24.64 -12.56 19.26
CA ASP A 680 -24.54 -13.84 19.97
C ASP A 680 -23.19 -14.52 19.71
N LEU A 681 -22.63 -14.31 18.52
CA LEU A 681 -21.37 -14.88 18.06
C LEU A 681 -20.64 -13.91 17.14
N VAL A 682 -19.31 -13.94 17.16
CA VAL A 682 -18.47 -13.33 16.13
C VAL A 682 -17.71 -14.42 15.40
N VAL A 683 -17.73 -14.43 14.08
CA VAL A 683 -16.88 -15.28 13.24
C VAL A 683 -15.89 -14.37 12.53
N SER A 684 -14.60 -14.59 12.74
CA SER A 684 -13.55 -13.71 12.21
C SER A 684 -12.35 -14.51 11.77
N VAL A 685 -11.69 -14.13 10.68
CA VAL A 685 -10.26 -14.45 10.53
C VAL A 685 -9.43 -13.75 11.61
N ASP A 686 -8.19 -14.16 11.82
CA ASP A 686 -7.29 -13.54 12.81
C ASP A 686 -7.05 -12.05 12.52
N THR A 687 -7.86 -11.16 13.08
CA THR A 687 -7.82 -9.71 12.87
C THR A 687 -8.10 -8.97 14.17
N SER A 688 -8.03 -7.64 14.15
CA SER A 688 -8.43 -6.81 15.28
C SER A 688 -9.86 -7.08 15.75
N ILE A 689 -10.76 -7.56 14.89
CA ILE A 689 -12.13 -7.96 15.27
C ILE A 689 -12.12 -9.20 16.18
N ALA A 690 -11.29 -10.20 15.89
CA ALA A 690 -11.14 -11.38 16.74
C ALA A 690 -10.65 -11.01 18.14
N HIS A 691 -9.62 -10.15 18.20
CA HIS A 691 -9.07 -9.65 19.45
C HIS A 691 -10.05 -8.76 20.23
N LEU A 692 -10.80 -7.90 19.54
CA LEU A 692 -11.81 -7.05 20.16
C LEU A 692 -12.94 -7.90 20.77
N ALA A 693 -13.48 -8.86 20.03
CA ALA A 693 -14.54 -9.75 20.53
C ALA A 693 -14.07 -10.57 21.74
N GLY A 694 -12.85 -11.12 21.68
CA GLY A 694 -12.24 -11.83 22.79
C GLY A 694 -12.01 -10.94 24.01
N ALA A 695 -11.55 -9.69 23.83
CA ALA A 695 -11.31 -8.74 24.90
C ALA A 695 -12.60 -8.25 25.60
N LEU A 696 -13.71 -8.18 24.86
CA LEU A 696 -15.06 -7.91 25.36
C LEU A 696 -15.68 -9.16 26.05
N GLY A 697 -15.00 -10.31 26.06
CA GLY A 697 -15.54 -11.54 26.63
C GLY A 697 -16.74 -12.10 25.87
N ARG A 698 -16.84 -11.82 24.56
CA ARG A 698 -17.91 -12.33 23.71
C ARG A 698 -17.48 -13.64 23.03
N PRO A 699 -18.42 -14.57 22.74
CA PRO A 699 -18.11 -15.76 21.95
C PRO A 699 -17.54 -15.38 20.59
N VAL A 700 -16.38 -15.93 20.26
CA VAL A 700 -15.69 -15.65 18.98
C VAL A 700 -15.11 -16.92 18.37
N TRP A 701 -15.36 -17.13 17.09
CA TRP A 701 -14.77 -18.21 16.32
C TRP A 701 -13.74 -17.63 15.37
N ILE A 702 -12.51 -18.12 15.49
CA ILE A 702 -11.36 -17.58 14.78
C ILE A 702 -10.94 -18.56 13.69
N LEU A 703 -11.02 -18.11 12.45
CA LEU A 703 -10.59 -18.86 11.27
C LEU A 703 -9.10 -18.61 11.06
N LEU A 704 -8.30 -19.65 11.20
CA LEU A 704 -6.85 -19.59 11.17
C LEU A 704 -6.29 -20.21 9.89
N PRO A 705 -5.27 -19.59 9.28
CA PRO A 705 -4.50 -20.23 8.23
C PRO A 705 -3.69 -21.42 8.77
N CYS A 706 -3.13 -22.24 7.87
CA CYS A 706 -2.31 -23.39 8.24
C CYS A 706 -1.15 -22.97 9.16
N ALA A 707 -0.42 -21.93 8.77
CA ALA A 707 0.57 -21.26 9.61
C ALA A 707 -0.07 -20.12 10.41
N ALA A 708 -0.76 -20.47 11.49
CA ALA A 708 -1.38 -19.49 12.38
C ALA A 708 -0.34 -18.58 13.06
N ASP A 709 -0.77 -17.39 13.50
CA ASP A 709 0.05 -16.54 14.37
C ASP A 709 0.42 -17.27 15.67
N TRP A 710 1.59 -16.93 16.23
CA TRP A 710 2.15 -17.65 17.36
C TRP A 710 1.25 -17.68 18.60
N ARG A 711 0.39 -16.67 18.77
CA ARG A 711 -0.57 -16.57 19.88
C ARG A 711 -1.53 -17.74 19.92
N TRP A 712 -1.85 -18.29 18.76
CA TRP A 712 -2.81 -19.38 18.63
C TRP A 712 -2.14 -20.74 18.80
N GLY A 713 -0.83 -20.82 18.95
CA GLY A 713 -0.10 -22.07 19.02
C GLY A 713 -0.23 -22.94 17.76
N VAL A 714 0.33 -24.15 17.81
CA VAL A 714 0.45 -25.05 16.65
C VAL A 714 -0.75 -25.98 16.42
N ALA A 715 -1.57 -26.22 17.44
CA ALA A 715 -2.66 -27.19 17.38
C ALA A 715 -3.79 -26.86 18.38
N GLY A 716 -4.89 -27.60 18.29
CA GLY A 716 -6.03 -27.47 19.20
C GLY A 716 -7.04 -26.40 18.80
N ALA A 717 -8.25 -26.53 19.34
CA ALA A 717 -9.38 -25.64 19.07
C ALA A 717 -9.62 -24.58 20.16
N ALA A 718 -8.87 -24.64 21.26
CA ALA A 718 -8.98 -23.69 22.39
C ALA A 718 -7.71 -22.84 22.51
N THR A 719 -7.83 -21.71 23.19
CA THR A 719 -6.72 -20.78 23.46
C THR A 719 -6.84 -20.21 24.87
N GLY A 720 -5.71 -20.04 25.56
CA GLY A 720 -5.67 -19.38 26.87
C GLY A 720 -5.75 -17.86 26.76
N TRP A 721 -5.62 -17.28 25.56
CA TRP A 721 -5.72 -15.82 25.37
C TRP A 721 -7.13 -15.27 25.51
N TYR A 722 -8.12 -16.08 25.10
CA TYR A 722 -9.53 -15.76 25.08
C TYR A 722 -10.35 -17.04 25.35
N PRO A 723 -10.82 -17.29 26.60
CA PRO A 723 -11.57 -18.50 26.92
C PRO A 723 -12.89 -18.64 26.16
N THR A 724 -13.44 -17.54 25.65
CA THR A 724 -14.64 -17.52 24.81
C THR A 724 -14.35 -17.79 23.33
N ALA A 725 -13.09 -18.01 22.96
CA ALA A 725 -12.69 -18.24 21.58
C ALA A 725 -12.65 -19.73 21.21
N THR A 726 -13.07 -20.05 19.99
CA THR A 726 -12.88 -21.37 19.36
C THR A 726 -12.09 -21.18 18.07
N LEU A 727 -11.04 -21.99 17.87
CA LEU A 727 -10.13 -21.89 16.75
C LEU A 727 -10.47 -22.95 15.69
N PHE A 728 -10.61 -22.51 14.43
CA PHE A 728 -10.82 -23.37 13.27
C PHE A 728 -9.63 -23.24 12.34
N ARG A 729 -8.89 -24.33 12.12
CA ARG A 729 -7.59 -24.28 11.45
C ARG A 729 -7.65 -24.89 10.06
N GLN A 730 -7.11 -24.16 9.11
CA GLN A 730 -6.83 -24.68 7.78
C GLN A 730 -5.83 -25.84 7.85
N ARG A 731 -6.14 -26.91 7.11
CA ARG A 731 -5.33 -28.14 7.04
C ARG A 731 -4.32 -28.12 5.89
N VAL A 732 -4.66 -27.41 4.82
CA VAL A 732 -3.84 -27.27 3.60
C VAL A 732 -3.80 -25.79 3.25
N VAL A 733 -2.60 -25.24 3.03
CA VAL A 733 -2.42 -23.82 2.73
C VAL A 733 -3.33 -23.37 1.58
N GLY A 734 -4.10 -22.32 1.82
CA GLY A 734 -5.00 -21.72 0.83
C GLY A 734 -6.37 -22.41 0.67
N ASP A 735 -6.56 -23.64 1.16
CA ASP A 735 -7.86 -24.31 1.14
C ASP A 735 -8.68 -24.00 2.40
N TRP A 736 -9.68 -23.14 2.26
CA TRP A 736 -10.59 -22.75 3.34
C TRP A 736 -11.82 -23.67 3.44
N THR A 737 -12.04 -24.57 2.49
CA THR A 737 -13.24 -25.41 2.41
C THR A 737 -13.45 -26.26 3.67
N PRO A 738 -12.43 -26.94 4.22
CA PRO A 738 -12.59 -27.73 5.44
C PRO A 738 -12.88 -26.87 6.67
N VAL A 739 -12.31 -25.67 6.74
CA VAL A 739 -12.55 -24.70 7.82
C VAL A 739 -14.02 -24.29 7.82
N VAL A 740 -14.54 -23.93 6.65
CA VAL A 740 -15.94 -23.53 6.49
C VAL A 740 -16.90 -24.67 6.82
N ALA A 741 -16.57 -25.91 6.45
CA ALA A 741 -17.36 -27.09 6.81
C ALA A 741 -17.36 -27.34 8.34
N ASP A 742 -16.22 -27.14 9.01
CA ASP A 742 -16.13 -27.27 10.47
C ASP A 742 -16.97 -26.20 11.19
N VAL A 743 -16.93 -24.95 10.71
CA VAL A 743 -17.76 -23.85 11.22
C VAL A 743 -19.25 -24.13 10.99
N MET A 744 -19.63 -24.61 9.80
CA MET A 744 -21.02 -24.98 9.48
C MET A 744 -21.56 -26.02 10.45
N ARG A 745 -20.77 -27.06 10.77
CA ARG A 745 -21.15 -28.08 11.76
C ARG A 745 -21.24 -27.52 13.17
N ALA A 746 -20.34 -26.62 13.54
CA ALA A 746 -20.39 -25.96 14.84
C ALA A 746 -21.64 -25.06 15.00
N LEU A 747 -22.14 -24.47 13.91
CA LEU A 747 -23.38 -23.68 13.92
C LEU A 747 -24.64 -24.52 14.17
N ASP A 748 -24.59 -25.84 14.05
CA ASP A 748 -25.73 -26.70 14.33
C ASP A 748 -26.03 -26.82 15.85
N ASP A 749 -25.03 -26.53 16.69
CA ASP A 749 -25.18 -26.36 18.15
C ASP A 749 -24.34 -25.17 18.63
N PRO A 750 -24.80 -23.93 18.35
CA PRO A 750 -24.03 -22.74 18.64
C PRO A 750 -23.91 -22.50 20.16
N PRO A 751 -22.88 -21.79 20.63
CA PRO A 751 -22.70 -21.50 22.05
C PRO A 751 -23.95 -20.82 22.61
N ARG A 752 -24.63 -21.48 23.56
CA ARG A 752 -25.76 -20.90 24.27
C ARG A 752 -25.25 -19.73 25.11
N LYS A 753 -25.83 -18.53 24.95
CA LYS A 753 -25.56 -17.40 25.86
C LYS A 753 -25.73 -17.91 27.29
N HIS A 754 -24.67 -17.90 28.08
CA HIS A 754 -24.83 -17.88 29.52
C HIS A 754 -25.64 -16.62 29.81
N SER A 755 -26.87 -16.81 30.28
CA SER A 755 -27.65 -15.73 30.88
C SER A 755 -26.77 -15.13 31.97
N ALA A 756 -26.33 -13.89 31.77
CA ALA A 756 -25.59 -13.14 32.77
C ALA A 756 -26.35 -13.22 34.10
N ARG A 757 -25.67 -13.68 35.15
CA ARG A 757 -26.04 -13.40 36.52
C ARG A 757 -25.67 -11.98 36.86
#